data_AF-A0A959H9Q1-F1
#
_entry.id   AF-A0A959H9Q1-F1
#
_cell.length_a   1.000
_cell.length_b   1.000
_cell.length_c   1.000
_cell.angle_alpha   90.00
_cell.angle_beta   90.00
_cell.angle_gamma   90.00
#
_symmetry.space_group_name_H-M   'P 1'
#
loop_
_entity.id
_entity.type
_entity.pdbx_description
1 polymer ?
#
loop_
_entity_poly.entity_id
_entity_poly.type
_entity_poly.pdbx_seq_one_letter_code
_entity_poly.pdbx_strand_id
1 'polypeptide(L)'
;MLEIRGHARGGQGMVTAFEILAKIFSKLGNFQVQAFPAFGVERTGAPIQAFLRVAKKEILNRSNIYHPHLIVVFDESLLDQVPVFDGLEETGAVLLNTERPAEAFAHLNRVVYTVPATRISLELGLGSKSLPIVNAAMIGALAKIFEVNLEAVQDAIRGNVPAKPEANMEAAAQALRSVRGPNGRNQYLIECLHASQPKANKKPESLHFDIPVEIDGLEAPAWSDPLSKSKTGNWRLITPSYDSRPAPCNSNCPAGTDVRGFVRLTSEKKYEEAYELISRHNPFPSICGRVCPNFCEQNCNRNELDRGVNIGAIERFLGDRAAKAGTEPAPVRHKERIAVIGSGPAGLTAALRLCEKGYDMTVFEALPVAGGMMRTGIPRFRLPDEVLGREIRRIEQKGVKIELNKKVTAEELDSRFDAIIAATGSHIGSPLRVEGEEFARDGINFLREFKLDNDADGLHKGQNVAIIGGGNTAIDVARTVLRLGAEPTIYYRRTIKEMPAIPQEVKEALLEGVKIEFLSAPVALAPAGPAQIALTLVKMEMGEPDESGRRRPVPVTGSERTTLVDRVIKAIGQRPGLSAFGHHPVEPKQGYLELESGTSVFCAGDMAWGGTVAEAIGSGNKVAEEVHAYLRGHSYHEEETLPEVVLPKDINYSYYLPMARHYNKLHHSKQLAGDFSEVSRGMDEEEVVAETARCLHCGECFNCGNCYNFCPDAAIHLDEEGRLRIDYDYCKGCGICVQECPCSAMQFQLTEAVL
;
A
#
# COMPACT_ATOMS: atom_id res chain seq x y z
N MET A 1 23.47 3.90 46.17
CA MET A 1 22.11 3.59 45.70
C MET A 1 22.15 2.17 45.22
N LEU A 2 21.30 1.31 45.75
CA LEU A 2 21.20 -0.09 45.37
C LEU A 2 20.24 -0.22 44.18
N GLU A 3 20.65 -0.96 43.16
CA GLU A 3 19.84 -1.24 41.97
C GLU A 3 19.76 -2.75 41.74
N ILE A 4 18.55 -3.30 41.70
CA ILE A 4 18.26 -4.73 41.59
C ILE A 4 17.44 -4.97 40.32
N ARG A 5 17.86 -5.93 39.50
CA ARG A 5 17.11 -6.37 38.31
C ARG A 5 16.63 -7.81 38.48
N GLY A 6 15.32 -8.00 38.43
CA GLY A 6 14.67 -9.31 38.44
C GLY A 6 14.39 -9.81 37.03
N HIS A 7 14.53 -11.13 36.83
CA HIS A 7 14.07 -11.86 35.65
C HIS A 7 13.16 -13.02 36.08
N ALA A 8 11.99 -13.13 35.45
CA ALA A 8 11.02 -14.19 35.74
C ALA A 8 10.19 -14.54 34.51
N ARG A 9 9.39 -15.61 34.59
CA ARG A 9 8.27 -15.83 33.67
C ARG A 9 7.01 -15.15 34.18
N GLY A 10 6.20 -14.60 33.27
CA GLY A 10 4.92 -14.01 33.61
C GLY A 10 4.06 -14.99 34.42
N GLY A 11 3.59 -14.58 35.60
CA GLY A 11 2.79 -15.41 36.52
C GLY A 11 3.55 -15.99 37.73
N GLN A 12 4.88 -15.85 37.82
CA GLN A 12 5.67 -16.33 38.97
C GLN A 12 5.73 -15.36 40.17
N GLY A 13 5.04 -14.22 40.07
CA GLY A 13 4.89 -13.25 41.17
C GLY A 13 6.07 -12.32 41.43
N MET A 14 6.99 -12.15 40.47
CA MET A 14 8.18 -11.29 40.64
C MET A 14 7.85 -9.81 40.90
N VAL A 15 6.87 -9.24 40.18
CA VAL A 15 6.46 -7.84 40.37
C VAL A 15 5.99 -7.63 41.81
N THR A 16 5.10 -8.51 42.29
CA THR A 16 4.63 -8.52 43.68
C THR A 16 5.79 -8.70 44.67
N ALA A 17 6.77 -9.54 44.36
CA ALA A 17 7.95 -9.70 45.21
C ALA A 17 8.75 -8.39 45.35
N PHE A 18 8.98 -7.68 44.25
CA PHE A 18 9.71 -6.42 44.22
C PHE A 18 8.94 -5.29 44.92
N GLU A 19 7.62 -5.24 44.79
CA GLU A 19 6.76 -4.31 45.55
C GLU A 19 6.81 -4.58 47.06
N ILE A 20 6.76 -5.86 47.48
CA ILE A 20 6.85 -6.25 48.88
C ILE A 20 8.24 -5.90 49.44
N LEU A 21 9.31 -6.17 48.69
CA LEU A 21 10.67 -5.77 49.08
C LEU A 21 10.81 -4.25 49.19
N ALA A 22 10.24 -3.48 48.27
CA ALA A 22 10.22 -2.02 48.37
C ALA A 22 9.54 -1.56 49.67
N LYS A 23 8.40 -2.16 50.04
CA LYS A 23 7.71 -1.87 51.30
C LYS A 23 8.55 -2.25 52.53
N ILE A 24 9.25 -3.38 52.48
CA ILE A 24 10.19 -3.79 53.55
C ILE A 24 11.30 -2.74 53.70
N PHE A 25 11.99 -2.37 52.62
CA PHE A 25 13.06 -1.36 52.65
C PHE A 25 12.57 0.02 53.10
N SER A 26 11.38 0.44 52.65
CA SER A 26 10.76 1.69 53.09
C SER A 26 10.48 1.72 54.60
N LYS A 27 10.07 0.58 55.18
CA LYS A 27 9.79 0.43 56.62
C LYS A 27 11.05 0.28 57.49
N LEU A 28 12.17 -0.19 56.94
CA LEU A 28 13.45 -0.33 57.66
C LEU A 28 14.14 1.01 57.99
N GLY A 29 13.58 2.15 57.54
CA GLY A 29 13.95 3.50 57.96
C GLY A 29 14.95 4.22 57.04
N ASN A 30 14.57 5.42 56.58
CA ASN A 30 15.36 6.36 55.74
C ASN A 30 15.73 5.90 54.32
N PHE A 31 14.98 4.96 53.72
CA PHE A 31 15.13 4.62 52.30
C PHE A 31 13.96 5.11 51.45
N GLN A 32 14.29 5.81 50.39
CA GLN A 32 13.44 6.02 49.22
C GLN A 32 13.55 4.77 48.35
N VAL A 33 12.41 4.31 47.84
CA VAL A 33 12.30 3.08 47.06
C VAL A 33 11.55 3.35 45.77
N GLN A 34 11.96 2.68 44.70
CA GLN A 34 11.26 2.70 43.43
C GLN A 34 11.22 1.28 42.89
N ALA A 35 10.03 0.70 42.78
CA ALA A 35 9.80 -0.60 42.18
C ALA A 35 8.88 -0.46 40.96
N PHE A 36 9.27 -1.01 39.82
CA PHE A 36 8.47 -0.96 38.61
C PHE A 36 8.79 -2.14 37.68
N PRO A 37 7.79 -2.67 36.97
CA PRO A 37 8.00 -3.73 36.00
C PRO A 37 8.40 -3.19 34.62
N ALA A 38 9.00 -4.05 33.79
CA ALA A 38 9.06 -3.87 32.35
C ALA A 38 8.50 -5.13 31.65
N PHE A 39 7.52 -4.91 30.79
CA PHE A 39 6.80 -5.96 30.08
C PHE A 39 7.06 -5.84 28.57
N GLY A 40 7.27 -6.99 27.91
CA GLY A 40 7.07 -7.11 26.47
C GLY A 40 5.58 -7.26 26.13
N VAL A 41 5.27 -7.35 24.83
CA VAL A 41 3.88 -7.48 24.31
C VAL A 41 3.22 -8.85 24.62
N GLU A 42 3.96 -9.82 25.16
CA GLU A 42 3.49 -11.18 25.41
C GLU A 42 2.88 -11.39 26.81
N ARG A 43 1.88 -12.29 26.94
CA ARG A 43 1.18 -12.62 28.21
C ARG A 43 1.89 -13.77 28.98
N THR A 44 1.26 -14.26 30.07
CA THR A 44 1.73 -15.28 31.04
C THR A 44 2.68 -16.34 30.45
N GLY A 45 3.84 -16.56 31.09
CA GLY A 45 4.88 -17.50 30.65
C GLY A 45 6.07 -16.87 29.91
N ALA A 46 5.89 -15.68 29.33
CA ALA A 46 6.96 -14.93 28.67
C ALA A 46 8.03 -14.40 29.66
N PRO A 47 9.30 -14.26 29.26
CA PRO A 47 10.32 -13.57 30.04
C PRO A 47 9.90 -12.13 30.35
N ILE A 48 9.93 -11.75 31.63
CA ILE A 48 9.63 -10.40 32.11
C ILE A 48 10.75 -9.90 33.01
N GLN A 49 10.85 -8.58 33.14
CA GLN A 49 11.79 -7.91 34.04
C GLN A 49 11.05 -7.08 35.08
N ALA A 50 11.68 -6.95 36.25
CA ALA A 50 11.26 -5.99 37.27
C ALA A 50 12.50 -5.32 37.88
N PHE A 51 12.32 -4.08 38.30
CA PHE A 51 13.40 -3.24 38.77
C PHE A 51 13.09 -2.75 40.17
N LEU A 52 14.10 -2.73 41.05
CA LEU A 52 14.01 -2.17 42.39
C LEU A 52 15.23 -1.29 42.65
N ARG A 53 14.99 -0.01 42.94
CA ARG A 53 15.99 0.93 43.44
C ARG A 53 15.74 1.23 44.90
N VAL A 54 16.82 1.30 45.68
CA VAL A 54 16.78 1.67 47.09
C VAL A 54 17.90 2.68 47.38
N ALA A 55 17.54 3.85 47.92
CA ALA A 55 18.49 4.94 48.19
C ALA A 55 18.13 5.73 49.44
N LYS A 56 19.10 6.34 50.12
CA LYS A 56 18.84 7.26 51.25
C LYS A 56 18.30 8.64 50.84
N LYS A 57 18.43 8.99 49.56
CA LYS A 57 17.97 10.26 48.96
C LYS A 57 16.90 9.98 47.92
N GLU A 58 16.17 11.01 47.53
CA GLU A 58 15.16 10.95 46.48
C GLU A 58 15.70 10.31 45.19
N ILE A 59 14.92 9.40 44.61
CA ILE A 59 15.25 8.69 43.38
C ILE A 59 14.62 9.44 42.21
N LEU A 60 15.43 10.20 41.47
CA LEU A 60 14.97 10.96 40.30
C LEU A 60 15.10 10.19 38.99
N ASN A 61 15.90 9.12 38.96
CA ASN A 61 16.07 8.27 37.78
C ASN A 61 14.86 7.34 37.62
N ARG A 62 14.17 7.42 36.48
CA ARG A 62 12.99 6.59 36.14
C ARG A 62 13.26 5.57 35.02
N SER A 63 14.49 5.48 34.52
CA SER A 63 14.87 4.55 33.45
C SER A 63 14.97 3.11 33.96
N ASN A 64 14.98 2.13 33.05
CA ASN A 64 15.29 0.73 33.39
C ASN A 64 16.69 0.61 34.05
N ILE A 65 16.91 -0.48 34.80
CA ILE A 65 18.23 -0.76 35.41
C ILE A 65 19.06 -1.57 34.41
N TYR A 66 19.95 -0.87 33.71
CA TYR A 66 20.89 -1.49 32.76
C TYR A 66 22.13 -2.05 33.47
N HIS A 67 22.56 -1.44 34.58
CA HIS A 67 23.72 -1.85 35.37
C HIS A 67 23.33 -2.24 36.80
N PRO A 68 22.76 -3.45 37.01
CA PRO A 68 22.34 -3.87 38.35
C PRO A 68 23.53 -4.23 39.24
N HIS A 69 23.36 -3.99 40.54
CA HIS A 69 24.27 -4.49 41.59
C HIS A 69 23.90 -5.93 42.00
N LEU A 70 22.61 -6.27 41.89
CA LEU A 70 22.08 -7.61 42.16
C LEU A 70 21.11 -8.03 41.04
N ILE A 71 21.32 -9.23 40.51
CA ILE A 71 20.37 -9.89 39.62
C ILE A 71 19.63 -11.00 40.37
N VAL A 72 18.30 -11.06 40.21
CA VAL A 72 17.45 -12.08 40.84
C VAL A 72 16.71 -12.85 39.75
N VAL A 73 16.92 -14.16 39.68
CA VAL A 73 16.33 -15.03 38.66
C VAL A 73 15.33 -15.97 39.29
N PHE A 74 14.06 -15.80 38.94
CA PHE A 74 12.94 -16.58 39.48
C PHE A 74 12.76 -17.93 38.79
N ASP A 75 13.37 -18.12 37.62
CA ASP A 75 13.29 -19.35 36.83
C ASP A 75 14.62 -19.64 36.13
N GLU A 76 15.24 -20.78 36.46
CA GLU A 76 16.54 -21.18 35.91
C GLU A 76 16.52 -21.30 34.37
N SER A 77 15.39 -21.63 33.76
CA SER A 77 15.31 -21.78 32.28
C SER A 77 15.57 -20.48 31.51
N LEU A 78 15.52 -19.33 32.18
CA LEU A 78 15.83 -18.04 31.56
C LEU A 78 17.31 -17.84 31.27
N LEU A 79 18.19 -18.57 31.97
CA LEU A 79 19.64 -18.47 31.80
C LEU A 79 20.08 -18.80 30.36
N ASP A 80 19.35 -19.70 29.69
CA ASP A 80 19.64 -20.12 28.32
C ASP A 80 18.81 -19.37 27.26
N GLN A 81 17.88 -18.51 27.67
CA GLN A 81 16.89 -17.90 26.76
C GLN A 81 17.08 -16.40 26.56
N VAL A 82 17.56 -15.70 27.58
CA VAL A 82 17.77 -14.25 27.54
C VAL A 82 19.11 -13.90 28.18
N PRO A 83 19.75 -12.79 27.79
CA PRO A 83 21.04 -12.41 28.38
C PRO A 83 20.84 -11.84 29.79
N VAL A 84 20.57 -12.74 30.75
CA VAL A 84 20.16 -12.40 32.13
C VAL A 84 21.20 -11.51 32.81
N PHE A 85 22.49 -11.76 32.56
CA PHE A 85 23.63 -11.16 33.25
C PHE A 85 24.13 -9.84 32.67
N ASP A 86 23.53 -9.33 31.58
CA ASP A 86 24.03 -8.15 30.88
C ASP A 86 24.11 -6.89 31.77
N GLY A 87 25.28 -6.27 31.81
CA GLY A 87 25.52 -5.06 32.60
C GLY A 87 25.68 -5.29 34.10
N LEU A 88 25.68 -6.54 34.60
CA LEU A 88 26.04 -6.84 35.99
C LEU A 88 27.50 -6.44 36.27
N GLU A 89 27.69 -5.58 37.26
CA GLU A 89 29.01 -5.11 37.68
C GLU A 89 29.93 -6.25 38.15
N GLU A 90 31.24 -6.04 38.11
CA GLU A 90 32.25 -7.05 38.50
C GLU A 90 32.11 -7.52 39.95
N THR A 91 31.75 -6.60 40.83
CA THR A 91 31.46 -6.83 42.24
C THR A 91 30.01 -7.25 42.51
N GLY A 92 29.19 -7.30 41.46
CA GLY A 92 27.77 -7.63 41.53
C GLY A 92 27.49 -9.07 41.97
N ALA A 93 26.27 -9.28 42.46
CA ALA A 93 25.81 -10.58 42.93
C ALA A 93 24.62 -11.12 42.13
N VAL A 94 24.40 -12.43 42.21
CA VAL A 94 23.29 -13.13 41.56
C VAL A 94 22.57 -14.01 42.59
N LEU A 95 21.24 -13.95 42.63
CA LEU A 95 20.39 -14.95 43.31
C LEU A 95 19.61 -15.76 42.28
N LEU A 96 19.80 -17.08 42.27
CA LEU A 96 19.16 -18.01 41.34
C LEU A 96 18.17 -18.93 42.05
N ASN A 97 16.95 -19.03 41.52
CA ASN A 97 16.04 -20.10 41.88
C ASN A 97 16.45 -21.41 41.17
N THR A 98 17.19 -22.26 41.88
CA THR A 98 17.70 -23.55 41.37
C THR A 98 18.00 -24.50 42.52
N GLU A 99 17.96 -25.81 42.25
CA GLU A 99 18.41 -26.84 43.19
C GLU A 99 19.93 -27.05 43.14
N ARG A 100 20.59 -26.54 42.09
CA ARG A 100 22.04 -26.67 41.92
C ARG A 100 22.79 -25.89 43.00
N PRO A 101 23.93 -26.42 43.47
CA PRO A 101 24.76 -25.71 44.43
C PRO A 101 25.43 -24.49 43.77
N ALA A 102 25.77 -23.45 44.55
CA ALA A 102 26.28 -22.18 44.02
C ALA A 102 27.60 -22.35 43.25
N GLU A 103 28.41 -23.35 43.63
CA GLU A 103 29.66 -23.74 43.00
C GLU A 103 29.48 -24.16 41.54
N ALA A 104 28.29 -24.65 41.15
CA ALA A 104 27.98 -24.99 39.77
C ALA A 104 27.98 -23.77 38.82
N PHE A 105 27.97 -22.56 39.38
CA PHE A 105 27.96 -21.29 38.66
C PHE A 105 29.26 -20.49 38.83
N ALA A 106 30.34 -21.14 39.30
CA ALA A 106 31.64 -20.49 39.49
C ALA A 106 32.19 -19.82 38.21
N HIS A 107 31.82 -20.34 37.04
CA HIS A 107 32.19 -19.78 35.73
C HIS A 107 31.69 -18.35 35.50
N LEU A 108 30.69 -17.87 36.25
CA LEU A 108 30.20 -16.50 36.13
C LEU A 108 31.19 -15.47 36.69
N ASN A 109 32.22 -15.88 37.45
CA ASN A 109 33.16 -14.97 38.11
C ASN A 109 32.45 -13.86 38.92
N ARG A 110 31.37 -14.21 39.60
CA ARG A 110 30.53 -13.33 40.43
C ARG A 110 30.13 -14.03 41.72
N VAL A 111 29.62 -13.27 42.68
CA VAL A 111 29.03 -13.85 43.89
C VAL A 111 27.66 -14.44 43.56
N VAL A 112 27.51 -15.76 43.69
CA VAL A 112 26.26 -16.48 43.39
C VAL A 112 25.64 -17.04 44.66
N TYR A 113 24.35 -16.80 44.82
CA TYR A 113 23.46 -17.44 45.77
C TYR A 113 22.45 -18.31 45.03
N THR A 114 22.14 -19.49 45.56
CA THR A 114 21.09 -20.36 45.03
C THR A 114 20.06 -20.70 46.08
N VAL A 115 18.80 -20.85 45.67
CA VAL A 115 17.70 -21.26 46.54
C VAL A 115 16.73 -22.16 45.77
N PRO A 116 16.27 -23.29 46.34
CA PRO A 116 15.31 -24.17 45.67
C PRO A 116 13.87 -23.65 45.84
N ALA A 117 13.61 -22.40 45.43
CA ALA A 117 12.34 -21.71 45.67
C ALA A 117 11.16 -22.37 44.93
N THR A 118 11.36 -22.94 43.75
CA THR A 118 10.33 -23.73 43.04
C THR A 118 9.90 -24.94 43.86
N ARG A 119 10.85 -25.74 44.36
CA ARG A 119 10.57 -26.94 45.17
C ARG A 119 9.82 -26.57 46.46
N ILE A 120 10.34 -25.58 47.20
CA ILE A 120 9.73 -25.08 48.44
C ILE A 120 8.28 -24.63 48.20
N SER A 121 8.04 -23.88 47.12
CA SER A 121 6.71 -23.35 46.81
C SER A 121 5.73 -24.47 46.43
N LEU A 122 6.18 -25.46 45.65
CA LEU A 122 5.34 -26.59 45.25
C LEU A 122 5.00 -27.53 46.43
N GLU A 123 5.94 -27.79 47.34
CA GLU A 123 5.71 -28.59 48.55
C GLU A 123 4.66 -27.95 49.48
N LEU A 124 4.62 -26.61 49.51
CA LEU A 124 3.65 -25.82 50.29
C LEU A 124 2.36 -25.50 49.50
N GLY A 125 2.21 -26.04 48.29
CA GLY A 125 1.02 -25.88 47.45
C GLY A 125 0.82 -24.45 46.92
N LEU A 126 1.90 -23.71 46.68
CA LEU A 126 1.90 -22.35 46.11
C LEU A 126 2.14 -22.42 44.59
N GLY A 127 1.05 -22.27 43.82
CA GLY A 127 1.06 -22.42 42.37
C GLY A 127 0.85 -23.86 41.90
N SER A 128 1.20 -24.15 40.65
CA SER A 128 1.12 -25.48 40.02
C SER A 128 2.48 -25.90 39.47
N LYS A 129 2.65 -27.17 39.09
CA LYS A 129 3.88 -27.64 38.42
C LYS A 129 4.20 -26.85 37.13
N SER A 130 3.18 -26.38 36.42
CA SER A 130 3.33 -25.59 35.19
C SER A 130 3.55 -24.10 35.45
N LEU A 131 3.15 -23.59 36.62
CA LEU A 131 3.33 -22.19 37.00
C LEU A 131 3.52 -22.08 38.53
N PRO A 132 4.75 -22.32 39.02
CA PRO A 132 5.06 -22.20 40.45
C PRO A 132 5.06 -20.72 40.86
N ILE A 133 4.43 -20.40 41.98
CA ILE A 133 4.40 -19.04 42.52
C ILE A 133 5.48 -18.94 43.60
N VAL A 134 6.64 -18.40 43.23
CA VAL A 134 7.86 -18.47 44.05
C VAL A 134 8.19 -17.17 44.79
N ASN A 135 7.35 -16.15 44.65
CA ASN A 135 7.55 -14.80 45.20
C ASN A 135 7.93 -14.80 46.70
N ALA A 136 7.19 -15.50 47.56
CA ALA A 136 7.44 -15.51 49.00
C ALA A 136 8.77 -16.20 49.37
N ALA A 137 9.08 -17.32 48.72
CA ALA A 137 10.37 -18.00 48.87
C ALA A 137 11.54 -17.10 48.41
N MET A 138 11.39 -16.42 47.27
CA MET A 138 12.43 -15.49 46.76
C MET A 138 12.63 -14.28 47.69
N ILE A 139 11.57 -13.74 48.30
CA ILE A 139 11.69 -12.68 49.32
C ILE A 139 12.48 -13.20 50.53
N GLY A 140 12.19 -14.41 51.01
CA GLY A 140 12.91 -15.03 52.13
C GLY A 140 14.40 -15.23 51.84
N ALA A 141 14.76 -15.61 50.63
CA ALA A 141 16.14 -15.72 50.19
C ALA A 141 16.85 -14.35 50.13
N LEU A 142 16.17 -13.32 49.62
CA LEU A 142 16.70 -11.95 49.62
C LEU A 142 16.87 -11.39 51.03
N ALA A 143 15.94 -11.71 51.94
CA ALA A 143 16.07 -11.34 53.35
C ALA A 143 17.32 -11.93 54.00
N LYS A 144 17.72 -13.15 53.62
CA LYS A 144 19.00 -13.75 54.05
C LYS A 144 20.20 -12.95 53.56
N ILE A 145 20.20 -12.55 52.29
CA ILE A 145 21.31 -11.80 51.64
C ILE A 145 21.49 -10.41 52.27
N PHE A 146 20.38 -9.75 52.60
CA PHE A 146 20.35 -8.40 53.18
C PHE A 146 20.28 -8.36 54.72
N GLU A 147 20.28 -9.52 55.39
CA GLU A 147 20.10 -9.65 56.85
C GLU A 147 18.84 -8.93 57.40
N VAL A 148 17.72 -9.05 56.68
CA VAL A 148 16.43 -8.53 57.14
C VAL A 148 15.78 -9.52 58.12
N ASN A 149 15.23 -9.00 59.22
CA ASN A 149 14.51 -9.82 60.21
C ASN A 149 13.32 -10.57 59.57
N LEU A 150 13.23 -11.87 59.83
CA LEU A 150 12.15 -12.75 59.36
C LEU A 150 10.76 -12.23 59.74
N GLU A 151 10.61 -11.63 60.93
CA GLU A 151 9.35 -11.07 61.39
C GLU A 151 8.86 -9.94 60.46
N ALA A 152 9.76 -9.04 60.04
CA ALA A 152 9.43 -7.96 59.11
C ALA A 152 9.04 -8.49 57.71
N VAL A 153 9.65 -9.60 57.29
CA VAL A 153 9.32 -10.29 56.04
C VAL A 153 7.94 -10.94 56.13
N GLN A 154 7.65 -11.65 57.22
CA GLN A 154 6.38 -12.32 57.44
C GLN A 154 5.22 -11.32 57.55
N ASP A 155 5.40 -10.19 58.24
CA ASP A 155 4.42 -9.13 58.32
C ASP A 155 4.15 -8.47 56.96
N ALA A 156 5.19 -8.25 56.16
CA ALA A 156 5.05 -7.71 54.82
C ALA A 156 4.32 -8.69 53.87
N ILE A 157 4.58 -9.99 53.99
CA ILE A 157 3.86 -11.03 53.22
C ILE A 157 2.39 -11.09 53.65
N ARG A 158 2.11 -11.13 54.96
CA ARG A 158 0.74 -11.18 55.50
C ARG A 158 -0.13 -10.02 55.02
N GLY A 159 0.45 -8.82 54.93
CA GLY A 159 -0.27 -7.62 54.48
C GLY A 159 -0.42 -7.46 52.96
N ASN A 160 0.29 -8.24 52.13
CA ASN A 160 0.35 -8.01 50.67
C ASN A 160 0.06 -9.26 49.81
N VAL A 161 0.02 -10.45 50.41
CA VAL A 161 -0.30 -11.70 49.72
C VAL A 161 -1.51 -12.35 50.42
N PRO A 162 -2.76 -12.02 50.00
CA PRO A 162 -3.97 -12.47 50.69
C PRO A 162 -4.25 -13.98 50.52
N ALA A 163 -3.69 -14.61 49.48
CA ALA A 163 -3.89 -16.03 49.21
C ALA A 163 -2.89 -16.89 49.98
N LYS A 164 -3.38 -17.83 50.79
CA LYS A 164 -2.57 -18.78 51.59
C LYS A 164 -1.42 -18.09 52.38
N PRO A 165 -1.72 -17.10 53.26
CA PRO A 165 -0.69 -16.30 53.94
C PRO A 165 0.27 -17.15 54.78
N GLU A 166 -0.23 -18.15 55.51
CA GLU A 166 0.60 -19.05 56.32
C GLU A 166 1.59 -19.86 55.46
N ALA A 167 1.14 -20.39 54.33
CA ALA A 167 2.01 -21.13 53.42
C ALA A 167 3.08 -20.22 52.77
N ASN A 168 2.74 -18.96 52.46
CA ASN A 168 3.71 -17.99 51.95
C ASN A 168 4.74 -17.58 53.01
N MET A 169 4.32 -17.36 54.26
CA MET A 169 5.23 -17.06 55.37
C MET A 169 6.17 -18.23 55.67
N GLU A 170 5.66 -19.47 55.61
CA GLU A 170 6.48 -20.68 55.75
C GLU A 170 7.44 -20.85 54.57
N ALA A 171 7.00 -20.57 53.34
CA ALA A 171 7.87 -20.60 52.16
C ALA A 171 9.05 -19.61 52.28
N ALA A 172 8.79 -18.40 52.77
CA ALA A 172 9.84 -17.42 53.04
C ALA A 172 10.81 -17.89 54.14
N ALA A 173 10.29 -18.47 55.22
CA ALA A 173 11.10 -18.99 56.32
C ALA A 173 11.98 -20.18 55.91
N GLN A 174 11.43 -21.12 55.11
CA GLN A 174 12.19 -22.24 54.56
C GLN A 174 13.25 -21.80 53.57
N ALA A 175 12.93 -20.84 52.70
CA ALA A 175 13.87 -20.30 51.72
C ALA A 175 15.04 -19.58 52.41
N LEU A 176 14.78 -18.79 53.46
CA LEU A 176 15.81 -18.11 54.26
C LEU A 176 16.85 -19.09 54.82
N ARG A 177 16.41 -20.29 55.23
CA ARG A 177 17.28 -21.37 55.74
C ARG A 177 17.96 -22.19 54.63
N SER A 178 17.43 -22.13 53.42
CA SER A 178 17.83 -22.98 52.28
C SER A 178 18.73 -22.27 51.27
N VAL A 179 19.05 -20.99 51.47
CA VAL A 179 20.00 -20.26 50.61
C VAL A 179 21.40 -20.88 50.72
N ARG A 180 21.99 -21.21 49.58
CA ARG A 180 23.38 -21.68 49.44
C ARG A 180 24.21 -20.60 48.77
N GLY A 181 25.47 -20.45 49.16
CA GLY A 181 26.37 -19.38 48.70
C GLY A 181 27.27 -18.89 49.84
N PRO A 182 27.97 -17.74 49.67
CA PRO A 182 28.82 -17.18 50.73
C PRO A 182 28.05 -16.96 52.04
N ASN A 183 28.65 -17.35 53.18
CA ASN A 183 28.05 -17.21 54.50
C ASN A 183 28.02 -15.75 54.97
N GLY A 184 26.88 -15.29 55.50
CA GLY A 184 26.67 -13.92 56.01
C GLY A 184 26.14 -12.94 54.96
N ARG A 185 25.83 -11.70 55.35
CA ARG A 185 25.40 -10.64 54.42
C ARG A 185 26.40 -10.42 53.29
N ASN A 186 25.88 -10.03 52.12
CA ASN A 186 26.72 -9.55 51.04
C ASN A 186 27.18 -8.11 51.32
N GLN A 187 28.42 -7.94 51.78
CA GLN A 187 28.96 -6.65 52.20
C GLN A 187 28.92 -5.59 51.08
N TYR A 188 29.13 -5.98 49.82
CA TYR A 188 29.03 -5.08 48.67
C TYR A 188 27.61 -4.51 48.50
N LEU A 189 26.59 -5.36 48.57
CA LEU A 189 25.20 -4.92 48.42
C LEU A 189 24.76 -4.01 49.58
N ILE A 190 25.26 -4.27 50.79
CA ILE A 190 25.03 -3.42 51.97
C ILE A 190 25.71 -2.06 51.82
N GLU A 191 26.92 -2.04 51.27
CA GLU A 191 27.61 -0.79 50.93
C GLU A 191 26.85 -0.01 49.87
N CYS A 192 26.32 -0.66 48.84
CA CYS A 192 25.48 0.00 47.82
C CYS A 192 24.19 0.58 48.40
N LEU A 193 23.58 -0.13 49.37
CA LEU A 193 22.40 0.29 50.11
C LEU A 193 22.69 1.55 50.95
N HIS A 194 23.86 1.62 51.60
CA HIS A 194 24.25 2.74 52.45
C HIS A 194 25.07 3.83 51.75
N ALA A 195 25.52 3.59 50.52
CA ALA A 195 26.27 4.53 49.71
C ALA A 195 25.44 5.77 49.45
N SER A 196 25.93 6.90 49.94
CA SER A 196 25.50 8.21 49.47
C SER A 196 25.80 8.27 47.97
N GLN A 197 24.87 8.78 47.16
CA GLN A 197 25.15 9.05 45.74
C GLN A 197 26.54 9.71 45.60
N PRO A 198 27.32 9.40 44.53
CA PRO A 198 28.54 10.13 44.27
C PRO A 198 28.24 11.64 44.35
N LYS A 199 29.17 12.38 44.97
CA LYS A 199 29.06 13.83 45.11
C LYS A 199 28.59 14.40 43.79
N ALA A 200 27.47 15.13 43.82
CA ALA A 200 27.12 16.05 42.76
C ALA A 200 28.40 16.79 42.35
N ASN A 201 28.67 16.82 41.05
CA ASN A 201 29.66 17.73 40.48
C ASN A 201 29.48 19.10 41.13
N LYS A 202 30.61 19.73 41.49
CA LYS A 202 30.69 21.04 42.13
C LYS A 202 29.49 21.90 41.73
N LYS A 203 28.73 22.39 42.72
CA LYS A 203 27.84 23.53 42.51
C LYS A 203 28.67 24.57 41.73
N PRO A 204 28.23 25.01 40.53
CA PRO A 204 28.77 26.25 40.00
C PRO A 204 28.55 27.32 41.06
N GLU A 205 29.51 28.24 41.19
CA GLU A 205 29.40 29.40 42.05
C GLU A 205 28.00 30.02 41.90
N SER A 206 27.43 30.43 43.04
CA SER A 206 26.08 30.95 43.16
C SER A 206 25.78 31.97 42.05
N LEU A 207 25.03 31.55 41.03
CA LEU A 207 24.26 32.46 40.23
C LEU A 207 23.13 32.96 41.14
N HIS A 208 23.36 34.12 41.76
CA HIS A 208 22.29 34.93 42.28
C HIS A 208 21.43 35.35 41.09
N PHE A 209 20.28 34.70 40.92
CA PHE A 209 19.20 35.26 40.13
C PHE A 209 18.31 36.02 41.11
N ASP A 210 18.33 37.34 41.03
CA ASP A 210 17.24 38.15 41.57
C ASP A 210 16.01 37.85 40.72
N ILE A 211 15.15 36.97 41.22
CA ILE A 211 13.82 36.79 40.67
C ILE A 211 12.96 37.87 41.32
N PRO A 212 12.48 38.90 40.59
CA PRO A 212 11.43 39.75 41.12
C PRO A 212 10.15 38.90 41.14
N VAL A 213 9.83 38.32 42.30
CA VAL A 213 8.55 37.67 42.52
C VAL A 213 7.59 38.72 43.04
N GLU A 214 6.86 39.31 42.09
CA GLU A 214 5.44 39.60 42.23
C GLU A 214 4.90 39.85 40.82
N ILE A 215 4.20 38.87 40.26
CA ILE A 215 3.35 39.08 39.09
C ILE A 215 1.92 38.85 39.57
N ASP A 216 1.26 39.94 39.97
CA ASP A 216 -0.18 39.97 40.07
C ASP A 216 -0.80 39.78 38.67
N GLY A 217 -1.83 38.95 38.58
CA GLY A 217 -2.61 38.76 37.34
C GLY A 217 -2.29 37.50 36.54
N LEU A 218 -1.99 36.37 37.20
CA LEU A 218 -1.98 35.08 36.52
C LEU A 218 -3.41 34.60 36.21
N GLU A 219 -3.93 35.00 35.05
CA GLU A 219 -5.00 34.27 34.39
C GLU A 219 -4.45 32.95 33.80
N ALA A 220 -5.32 31.94 33.72
CA ALA A 220 -5.02 30.54 33.41
C ALA A 220 -4.24 30.33 32.07
N PRO A 221 -3.55 29.19 31.89
CA PRO A 221 -2.46 29.08 30.93
C PRO A 221 -2.92 29.06 29.47
N ALA A 222 -2.24 29.85 28.64
CA ALA A 222 -2.29 29.80 27.19
C ALA A 222 -1.55 28.54 26.69
N TRP A 223 -2.32 27.50 26.35
CA TRP A 223 -1.85 26.31 25.62
C TRP A 223 -1.47 26.61 24.16
N SER A 224 -1.44 27.89 23.77
CA SER A 224 -1.00 28.41 22.49
C SER A 224 0.41 29.02 22.51
N ASP A 225 1.04 29.19 23.70
CA ASP A 225 2.40 29.72 23.80
C ASP A 225 3.41 28.60 24.06
N PRO A 226 4.58 28.60 23.38
CA PRO A 226 5.63 27.61 23.62
C PRO A 226 6.07 27.63 25.09
N LEU A 227 6.21 26.45 25.69
CA LEU A 227 6.60 26.22 27.10
C LEU A 227 7.98 26.81 27.48
N SER A 228 8.71 27.39 26.52
CA SER A 228 10.07 27.89 26.66
C SER A 228 10.26 29.18 25.85
N LYS A 229 10.85 30.23 26.44
CA LYS A 229 11.37 31.40 25.70
C LYS A 229 12.69 31.12 24.98
N SER A 230 13.35 30.00 25.30
CA SER A 230 14.59 29.57 24.67
C SER A 230 14.29 28.86 23.36
N LYS A 231 14.87 29.35 22.26
CA LYS A 231 14.80 28.72 20.93
C LYS A 231 15.62 27.44 20.89
N THR A 232 15.04 26.34 21.38
CA THR A 232 15.69 25.02 21.49
C THR A 232 16.03 24.36 20.15
N GLY A 233 15.56 24.95 19.05
CA GLY A 233 15.80 24.48 17.69
C GLY A 233 17.27 24.31 17.35
N ASN A 234 18.14 25.20 17.85
CA ASN A 234 19.58 25.16 17.57
C ASN A 234 20.33 23.95 18.16
N TRP A 235 19.65 23.07 18.90
CA TRP A 235 20.24 21.86 19.47
C TRP A 235 20.17 20.64 18.54
N ARG A 236 19.46 20.75 17.42
CA ARG A 236 19.22 19.63 16.50
C ARG A 236 20.39 19.38 15.54
N LEU A 237 20.61 18.12 15.19
CA LEU A 237 21.51 17.72 14.08
C LEU A 237 20.75 17.34 12.81
N ILE A 238 19.45 17.04 12.96
CA ILE A 238 18.54 16.63 11.89
C ILE A 238 17.24 17.42 12.04
N THR A 239 16.57 17.67 10.92
CA THR A 239 15.35 18.45 10.88
C THR A 239 14.23 17.64 10.23
N PRO A 240 13.08 17.45 10.90
CA PRO A 240 11.92 16.87 10.26
C PRO A 240 11.36 17.86 9.23
N SER A 241 10.87 17.34 8.12
CA SER A 241 10.20 18.12 7.07
C SER A 241 8.98 17.36 6.58
N TYR A 242 7.94 18.08 6.18
CA TYR A 242 6.86 17.49 5.40
C TYR A 242 7.33 17.42 3.95
N ASP A 243 7.32 16.22 3.40
CA ASP A 243 7.71 15.99 2.01
C ASP A 243 6.63 15.16 1.31
N SER A 244 6.24 15.61 0.12
CA SER A 244 5.23 14.93 -0.68
C SER A 244 5.91 13.93 -1.59
N ARG A 245 5.74 12.65 -1.27
CA ARG A 245 6.18 11.56 -2.14
C ARG A 245 5.04 11.02 -3.02
N PRO A 246 5.34 10.50 -4.21
CA PRO A 246 4.35 9.86 -5.05
C PRO A 246 3.72 8.64 -4.35
N ALA A 247 2.39 8.57 -4.40
CA ALA A 247 1.67 7.38 -4.01
C ALA A 247 1.78 6.31 -5.11
N PRO A 248 1.80 5.01 -4.78
CA PRO A 248 1.89 3.94 -5.78
C PRO A 248 0.73 3.96 -6.78
N CYS A 249 -0.45 4.41 -6.38
CA CYS A 249 -1.60 4.56 -7.27
C CYS A 249 -1.39 5.65 -8.35
N ASN A 250 -0.68 6.74 -8.03
CA ASN A 250 -0.33 7.79 -8.99
C ASN A 250 0.75 7.27 -9.94
N SER A 251 1.82 6.69 -9.41
CA SER A 251 2.94 6.20 -10.21
C SER A 251 2.56 5.06 -11.16
N ASN A 252 1.57 4.25 -10.81
CA ASN A 252 1.09 3.16 -11.66
C ASN A 252 0.01 3.58 -12.66
N CYS A 253 -0.51 4.81 -12.61
CA CYS A 253 -1.55 5.25 -13.53
C CYS A 253 -0.93 5.59 -14.89
N PRO A 254 -1.19 4.82 -15.97
CA PRO A 254 -0.56 5.10 -17.27
C PRO A 254 -0.99 6.44 -17.87
N ALA A 255 -2.18 6.91 -17.51
CA ALA A 255 -2.69 8.22 -17.95
C ALA A 255 -1.99 9.41 -17.27
N GLY A 256 -1.29 9.18 -16.14
CA GLY A 256 -0.69 10.25 -15.32
C GLY A 256 -1.65 10.93 -14.34
N THR A 257 -2.81 10.33 -14.07
CA THR A 257 -3.82 10.92 -13.18
C THR A 257 -3.35 10.99 -11.73
N ASP A 258 -3.62 12.11 -11.03
CA ASP A 258 -3.42 12.23 -9.59
C ASP A 258 -4.54 11.50 -8.82
N VAL A 259 -4.34 10.19 -8.66
CA VAL A 259 -5.30 9.28 -8.01
C VAL A 259 -5.53 9.64 -6.55
N ARG A 260 -4.46 9.81 -5.78
CA ARG A 260 -4.54 10.19 -4.37
C ARG A 260 -5.31 11.50 -4.20
N GLY A 261 -5.00 12.50 -5.02
CA GLY A 261 -5.63 13.82 -4.97
C GLY A 261 -7.14 13.77 -5.21
N PHE A 262 -7.60 13.09 -6.27
CA PHE A 262 -9.05 13.05 -6.53
C PHE A 262 -9.80 12.20 -5.51
N VAL A 263 -9.19 11.13 -4.98
CA VAL A 263 -9.80 10.32 -3.91
C VAL A 263 -9.96 11.16 -2.64
N ARG A 264 -8.97 11.99 -2.29
CA ARG A 264 -9.07 12.93 -1.17
C ARG A 264 -10.16 13.99 -1.40
N LEU A 265 -10.19 14.64 -2.56
CA LEU A 265 -11.22 15.63 -2.87
C LEU A 265 -12.63 15.02 -2.85
N THR A 266 -12.76 13.76 -3.26
CA THR A 266 -14.03 13.03 -3.20
C THR A 266 -14.47 12.74 -1.77
N SER A 267 -13.55 12.40 -0.86
CA SER A 267 -13.89 12.21 0.56
C SER A 267 -14.37 13.51 1.22
N GLU A 268 -13.84 14.65 0.76
CA GLU A 268 -14.27 16.01 1.14
C GLU A 268 -15.56 16.47 0.42
N LYS A 269 -16.17 15.61 -0.42
CA LYS A 269 -17.35 15.92 -1.27
C LYS A 269 -17.14 17.06 -2.27
N LYS A 270 -15.88 17.39 -2.59
CA LYS A 270 -15.49 18.37 -3.60
C LYS A 270 -15.45 17.73 -4.99
N TYR A 271 -16.61 17.26 -5.45
CA TYR A 271 -16.70 16.42 -6.65
C TYR A 271 -16.27 17.12 -7.94
N GLU A 272 -16.57 18.41 -8.09
CA GLU A 272 -16.18 19.18 -9.29
C GLU A 272 -14.66 19.35 -9.33
N GLU A 273 -14.03 19.76 -8.23
CA GLU A 273 -12.57 19.87 -8.12
C GLU A 273 -11.87 18.52 -8.36
N ALA A 274 -12.45 17.42 -7.84
CA ALA A 274 -11.95 16.06 -8.07
C ALA A 274 -12.03 15.68 -9.55
N TYR A 275 -13.13 16.00 -10.22
CA TYR A 275 -13.30 15.76 -11.66
C TYR A 275 -12.34 16.60 -12.50
N GLU A 276 -12.18 17.89 -12.17
CA GLU A 276 -11.22 18.79 -12.83
C GLU A 276 -9.80 18.27 -12.70
N LEU A 277 -9.42 17.79 -11.51
CA LEU A 277 -8.09 17.20 -11.27
C LEU A 277 -7.84 15.97 -12.15
N ILE A 278 -8.82 15.08 -12.29
CA ILE A 278 -8.74 13.93 -13.21
C ILE A 278 -8.61 14.42 -14.65
N SER A 279 -9.44 15.39 -15.04
CA SER A 279 -9.54 15.91 -16.41
C SER A 279 -8.28 16.60 -16.92
N ARG A 280 -7.34 16.96 -16.04
CA ARG A 280 -6.00 17.46 -16.43
C ARG A 280 -5.20 16.45 -17.26
N HIS A 281 -5.42 15.15 -17.02
CA HIS A 281 -4.68 14.08 -17.68
C HIS A 281 -5.61 13.11 -18.40
N ASN A 282 -6.72 12.74 -17.76
CA ASN A 282 -7.69 11.79 -18.30
C ASN A 282 -8.98 12.51 -18.74
N PRO A 283 -9.23 12.70 -20.05
CA PRO A 283 -10.48 13.30 -20.53
C PRO A 283 -11.67 12.34 -20.54
N PHE A 284 -11.47 11.09 -20.13
CA PHE A 284 -12.41 9.97 -20.21
C PHE A 284 -12.66 9.26 -18.86
N PRO A 285 -12.87 9.96 -17.73
CA PRO A 285 -13.05 9.31 -16.43
C PRO A 285 -14.25 8.36 -16.36
N SER A 286 -15.38 8.68 -17.00
CA SER A 286 -16.53 7.76 -17.05
C SER A 286 -16.17 6.46 -17.76
N ILE A 287 -15.35 6.51 -18.80
CA ILE A 287 -14.94 5.34 -19.57
C ILE A 287 -13.86 4.55 -18.81
N CYS A 288 -12.82 5.21 -18.31
CA CYS A 288 -11.74 4.56 -17.57
C CYS A 288 -12.28 3.81 -16.35
N GLY A 289 -13.21 4.40 -15.59
CA GLY A 289 -13.86 3.71 -14.47
C GLY A 289 -14.73 2.50 -14.85
N ARG A 290 -14.96 2.25 -16.15
CA ARG A 290 -15.67 1.05 -16.68
C ARG A 290 -14.74 0.00 -17.28
N VAL A 291 -13.68 0.42 -17.97
CA VAL A 291 -12.90 -0.47 -18.86
C VAL A 291 -11.43 -0.59 -18.48
N CYS A 292 -10.93 0.26 -17.57
CA CYS A 292 -9.56 0.20 -17.11
C CYS A 292 -9.32 -1.09 -16.31
N PRO A 293 -8.16 -1.75 -16.45
CA PRO A 293 -7.72 -2.82 -15.54
C PRO A 293 -7.43 -2.34 -14.10
N ASN A 294 -7.61 -1.05 -13.82
CA ASN A 294 -7.33 -0.40 -12.55
C ASN A 294 -5.89 -0.63 -12.05
N PHE A 295 -4.90 -0.26 -12.86
CA PHE A 295 -3.47 -0.36 -12.51
C PHE A 295 -3.14 0.25 -11.13
N CYS A 296 -3.80 1.35 -10.81
CA CYS A 296 -3.69 2.05 -9.53
C CYS A 296 -4.11 1.22 -8.31
N GLU A 297 -4.95 0.19 -8.49
CA GLU A 297 -5.42 -0.71 -7.42
C GLU A 297 -4.50 -1.91 -7.19
N GLN A 298 -3.76 -2.34 -8.22
CA GLN A 298 -2.97 -3.57 -8.20
C GLN A 298 -1.85 -3.53 -7.15
N ASN A 299 -1.14 -2.40 -7.04
CA ASN A 299 -0.08 -2.19 -6.04
C ASN A 299 -0.47 -1.13 -4.99
N CYS A 300 -1.76 -1.01 -4.67
CA CYS A 300 -2.18 -0.14 -3.57
C CYS A 300 -1.60 -0.65 -2.24
N ASN A 301 -0.89 0.20 -1.47
CA ASN A 301 -0.30 -0.21 -0.19
C ASN A 301 -1.34 -0.75 0.81
N ARG A 302 -2.62 -0.40 0.67
CA ARG A 302 -3.70 -0.97 1.50
C ARG A 302 -3.91 -2.48 1.30
N ASN A 303 -3.40 -3.06 0.22
CA ASN A 303 -3.43 -4.52 0.01
C ASN A 303 -2.69 -5.30 1.12
N GLU A 304 -1.75 -4.69 1.85
CA GLU A 304 -1.10 -5.31 3.01
C GLU A 304 -2.00 -5.38 4.26
N LEU A 305 -3.02 -4.53 4.34
CA LEU A 305 -3.94 -4.48 5.49
C LEU A 305 -5.22 -5.26 5.21
N ASP A 306 -5.88 -4.97 4.09
CA ASP A 306 -7.10 -5.65 3.66
C ASP A 306 -7.20 -5.80 2.13
N ARG A 307 -7.70 -4.79 1.42
CA ARG A 307 -7.91 -4.71 -0.02
C ARG A 307 -7.77 -3.27 -0.48
N GLY A 308 -7.13 -3.07 -1.62
CA GLY A 308 -6.98 -1.79 -2.28
C GLY A 308 -8.32 -1.06 -2.46
N VAL A 309 -8.23 0.27 -2.48
CA VAL A 309 -9.38 1.16 -2.69
C VAL A 309 -9.96 0.92 -4.08
N ASN A 310 -11.29 0.89 -4.22
CA ASN A 310 -12.00 0.76 -5.50
C ASN A 310 -11.98 2.07 -6.29
N ILE A 311 -10.77 2.45 -6.71
CA ILE A 311 -10.46 3.69 -7.42
C ILE A 311 -11.24 3.80 -8.73
N GLY A 312 -11.38 2.71 -9.49
CA GLY A 312 -12.13 2.73 -10.76
C GLY A 312 -13.60 3.10 -10.56
N ALA A 313 -14.22 2.65 -9.45
CA ALA A 313 -15.61 3.01 -9.14
C ALA A 313 -15.76 4.48 -8.71
N ILE A 314 -14.76 5.02 -8.00
CA ILE A 314 -14.72 6.45 -7.63
C ILE A 314 -14.55 7.31 -8.89
N GLU A 315 -13.61 6.95 -9.78
CA GLU A 315 -13.39 7.64 -11.05
C GLU A 315 -14.65 7.65 -11.92
N ARG A 316 -15.34 6.49 -12.00
CA ARG A 316 -16.63 6.39 -12.68
C ARG A 316 -17.67 7.34 -12.08
N PHE A 317 -17.83 7.35 -10.76
CA PHE A 317 -18.81 8.19 -10.07
C PHE A 317 -18.58 9.67 -10.42
N LEU A 318 -17.34 10.14 -10.37
CA LEU A 318 -16.97 11.51 -10.71
C LEU A 318 -17.26 11.83 -12.19
N GLY A 319 -16.83 10.96 -13.11
CA GLY A 319 -17.06 11.15 -14.55
C GLY A 319 -18.55 11.17 -14.90
N ASP A 320 -19.34 10.28 -14.28
CA ASP A 320 -20.78 10.17 -14.52
C ASP A 320 -21.56 11.36 -13.97
N ARG A 321 -21.10 11.92 -12.85
CA ARG A 321 -21.68 13.10 -12.19
C ARG A 321 -21.31 14.40 -12.88
N ALA A 322 -20.14 14.49 -13.51
CA ALA A 322 -19.60 15.71 -14.08
C ALA A 322 -20.67 16.46 -14.88
N ALA A 323 -20.98 17.69 -14.45
CA ALA A 323 -21.93 18.55 -15.14
C ALA A 323 -21.34 18.98 -16.51
N LYS A 324 -22.04 19.84 -17.24
CA LYS A 324 -21.45 20.56 -18.38
C LYS A 324 -20.39 21.54 -17.84
N ALA A 325 -19.25 21.05 -17.37
CA ALA A 325 -18.13 21.88 -16.93
C ALA A 325 -17.72 22.84 -18.07
N GLY A 326 -17.38 24.09 -17.72
CA GLY A 326 -17.18 25.24 -18.63
C GLY A 326 -16.62 24.88 -20.01
N THR A 327 -17.46 25.09 -21.02
CA THR A 327 -17.33 24.60 -22.41
C THR A 327 -16.86 25.68 -23.36
N GLU A 328 -16.10 26.66 -22.88
CA GLU A 328 -15.52 27.64 -23.79
C GLU A 328 -14.40 27.01 -24.60
N PRO A 329 -14.41 27.17 -25.93
CA PRO A 329 -13.31 26.73 -26.78
C PRO A 329 -12.00 27.37 -26.33
N ALA A 330 -10.92 26.60 -26.35
CA ALA A 330 -9.60 27.14 -26.09
C ALA A 330 -9.25 28.18 -27.17
N PRO A 331 -8.71 29.36 -26.80
CA PRO A 331 -8.34 30.37 -27.78
C PRO A 331 -7.14 29.88 -28.59
N VAL A 332 -7.21 30.04 -29.92
CA VAL A 332 -6.08 29.78 -30.81
C VAL A 332 -5.02 30.88 -30.61
N ARG A 333 -3.82 30.48 -30.21
CA ARG A 333 -2.66 31.34 -29.90
C ARG A 333 -1.51 31.12 -30.86
N HIS A 334 -1.45 29.95 -31.50
CA HIS A 334 -0.40 29.52 -32.40
C HIS A 334 -0.88 29.56 -33.86
N LYS A 335 0.03 29.80 -34.80
CA LYS A 335 -0.28 29.83 -36.25
C LYS A 335 -0.16 28.46 -36.88
N GLU A 336 0.64 27.61 -36.25
CA GLU A 336 0.93 26.24 -36.65
C GLU A 336 -0.35 25.39 -36.55
N ARG A 337 -0.58 24.57 -37.57
CA ARG A 337 -1.74 23.69 -37.69
C ARG A 337 -1.33 22.24 -37.52
N ILE A 338 -2.11 21.49 -36.77
CA ILE A 338 -1.80 20.10 -36.45
C ILE A 338 -2.92 19.18 -36.94
N ALA A 339 -2.56 18.08 -37.59
CA ALA A 339 -3.51 17.03 -37.97
C ALA A 339 -3.36 15.81 -37.08
N VAL A 340 -4.48 15.15 -36.76
CA VAL A 340 -4.50 13.88 -36.05
C VAL A 340 -5.24 12.84 -36.90
N ILE A 341 -4.61 11.71 -37.20
CA ILE A 341 -5.20 10.61 -37.96
C ILE A 341 -5.70 9.55 -36.96
N GLY A 342 -7.01 9.48 -36.77
CA GLY A 342 -7.70 8.55 -35.88
C GLY A 342 -8.29 9.22 -34.64
N SER A 343 -9.57 8.95 -34.36
CA SER A 343 -10.31 9.50 -33.21
C SER A 343 -10.35 8.53 -32.01
N GLY A 344 -9.33 7.68 -31.87
CA GLY A 344 -9.19 6.83 -30.70
C GLY A 344 -8.84 7.61 -29.42
N PRO A 345 -8.73 6.93 -28.27
CA PRO A 345 -8.39 7.59 -26.99
C PRO A 345 -7.09 8.40 -27.05
N ALA A 346 -6.05 7.88 -27.71
CA ALA A 346 -4.78 8.60 -27.88
C ALA A 346 -4.93 9.86 -28.74
N GLY A 347 -5.56 9.74 -29.92
CA GLY A 347 -5.73 10.87 -30.84
C GLY A 347 -6.60 11.99 -30.26
N LEU A 348 -7.72 11.63 -29.62
CA LEU A 348 -8.60 12.60 -28.97
C LEU A 348 -7.93 13.29 -27.77
N THR A 349 -7.14 12.54 -26.99
CA THR A 349 -6.38 13.11 -25.87
C THR A 349 -5.33 14.09 -26.38
N ALA A 350 -4.51 13.69 -27.36
CA ALA A 350 -3.48 14.55 -27.93
C ALA A 350 -4.09 15.82 -28.54
N ALA A 351 -5.19 15.68 -29.30
CA ALA A 351 -5.92 16.81 -29.87
C ALA A 351 -6.42 17.77 -28.80
N LEU A 352 -7.01 17.26 -27.70
CA LEU A 352 -7.47 18.10 -26.59
C LEU A 352 -6.31 18.87 -25.94
N ARG A 353 -5.20 18.20 -25.60
CA ARG A 353 -4.06 18.83 -24.92
C ARG A 353 -3.43 19.92 -25.78
N LEU A 354 -3.28 19.67 -27.09
CA LEU A 354 -2.78 20.67 -28.03
C LEU A 354 -3.79 21.82 -28.23
N CYS A 355 -5.09 21.55 -28.18
CA CYS A 355 -6.14 22.57 -28.20
C CYS A 355 -6.02 23.51 -27.01
N GLU A 356 -5.87 22.97 -25.80
CA GLU A 356 -5.68 23.73 -24.57
C GLU A 356 -4.39 24.57 -24.57
N LYS A 357 -3.34 24.10 -25.26
CA LYS A 357 -2.10 24.87 -25.50
C LYS A 357 -2.28 25.97 -26.55
N GLY A 358 -3.38 25.98 -27.30
CA GLY A 358 -3.76 27.05 -28.23
C GLY A 358 -3.39 26.81 -29.69
N TYR A 359 -3.26 25.55 -30.12
CA TYR A 359 -3.09 25.20 -31.55
C TYR A 359 -4.44 25.07 -32.26
N ASP A 360 -4.46 25.18 -33.60
CA ASP A 360 -5.60 24.75 -34.42
C ASP A 360 -5.38 23.30 -34.88
N MET A 361 -6.30 22.39 -34.53
CA MET A 361 -6.21 20.98 -34.88
C MET A 361 -7.45 20.42 -35.53
N THR A 362 -7.22 19.46 -36.42
CA THR A 362 -8.27 18.65 -37.04
C THR A 362 -7.97 17.17 -36.84
N VAL A 363 -8.94 16.44 -36.31
CA VAL A 363 -8.92 14.97 -36.19
C VAL A 363 -9.64 14.39 -37.39
N PHE A 364 -8.98 13.52 -38.14
CA PHE A 364 -9.53 12.78 -39.28
C PHE A 364 -9.86 11.36 -38.85
N GLU A 365 -11.14 10.97 -38.96
CA GLU A 365 -11.63 9.64 -38.61
C GLU A 365 -12.19 8.94 -39.84
N ALA A 366 -11.72 7.71 -40.08
CA ALA A 366 -12.13 6.91 -41.23
C ALA A 366 -13.59 6.42 -41.12
N LEU A 367 -14.09 6.21 -39.91
CA LEU A 367 -15.42 5.70 -39.62
C LEU A 367 -16.48 6.82 -39.55
N PRO A 368 -17.79 6.46 -39.62
CA PRO A 368 -18.89 7.41 -39.44
C PRO A 368 -19.08 7.88 -38.00
N VAL A 369 -18.27 7.41 -37.05
CA VAL A 369 -18.39 7.71 -35.61
C VAL A 369 -17.02 7.88 -34.98
N ALA A 370 -16.92 8.78 -33.99
CA ALA A 370 -15.70 8.99 -33.22
C ALA A 370 -15.58 8.04 -32.00
N GLY A 371 -14.34 7.85 -31.54
CA GLY A 371 -13.99 7.13 -30.32
C GLY A 371 -13.16 5.85 -30.54
N GLY A 372 -12.84 5.50 -31.78
CA GLY A 372 -12.01 4.34 -32.14
C GLY A 372 -12.47 3.04 -31.48
N MET A 373 -11.53 2.28 -30.90
CA MET A 373 -11.81 0.99 -30.26
C MET A 373 -12.77 1.08 -29.05
N MET A 374 -12.87 2.23 -28.38
CA MET A 374 -13.87 2.43 -27.32
C MET A 374 -15.29 2.39 -27.90
N ARG A 375 -15.47 2.86 -29.14
CA ARG A 375 -16.75 2.89 -29.84
C ARG A 375 -17.06 1.57 -30.53
N THR A 376 -16.07 0.96 -31.18
CA THR A 376 -16.28 -0.19 -32.07
C THR A 376 -15.90 -1.53 -31.47
N GLY A 377 -14.98 -1.56 -30.51
CA GLY A 377 -14.44 -2.79 -29.95
C GLY A 377 -15.08 -3.19 -28.61
N ILE A 378 -15.41 -2.22 -27.76
CA ILE A 378 -15.95 -2.50 -26.42
C ILE A 378 -17.48 -2.68 -26.49
N PRO A 379 -18.05 -3.81 -26.00
CA PRO A 379 -19.49 -4.05 -26.06
C PRO A 379 -20.32 -3.05 -25.24
N ARG A 380 -21.57 -2.80 -25.68
CA ARG A 380 -22.51 -1.83 -25.04
C ARG A 380 -22.79 -2.12 -23.56
N PHE A 381 -22.84 -3.39 -23.18
CA PHE A 381 -23.09 -3.82 -21.80
C PHE A 381 -21.89 -3.55 -20.86
N ARG A 382 -20.71 -3.26 -21.40
CA ARG A 382 -19.53 -2.80 -20.66
C ARG A 382 -19.36 -1.29 -20.74
N LEU A 383 -19.49 -0.75 -21.95
CA LEU A 383 -19.35 0.68 -22.23
C LEU A 383 -20.57 1.20 -23.00
N PRO A 384 -21.53 1.84 -22.32
CA PRO A 384 -22.71 2.42 -22.96
C PRO A 384 -22.34 3.51 -23.96
N ASP A 385 -23.04 3.53 -25.10
CA ASP A 385 -22.67 4.42 -26.19
C ASP A 385 -22.86 5.91 -25.87
N GLU A 386 -23.90 6.21 -25.09
CA GLU A 386 -24.24 7.56 -24.65
C GLU A 386 -23.16 8.17 -23.73
N VAL A 387 -22.55 7.33 -22.87
CA VAL A 387 -21.50 7.73 -21.93
C VAL A 387 -20.27 8.21 -22.70
N LEU A 388 -19.76 7.39 -23.63
CA LEU A 388 -18.63 7.78 -24.48
C LEU A 388 -18.99 8.99 -25.37
N GLY A 389 -20.23 9.07 -25.85
CA GLY A 389 -20.68 10.21 -26.65
C GLY A 389 -20.67 11.53 -25.86
N ARG A 390 -20.98 11.50 -24.56
CA ARG A 390 -20.94 12.68 -23.69
C ARG A 390 -19.52 13.20 -23.50
N GLU A 391 -18.54 12.33 -23.30
CA GLU A 391 -17.14 12.76 -23.10
C GLU A 391 -16.49 13.25 -24.41
N ILE A 392 -16.76 12.61 -25.55
CA ILE A 392 -16.31 13.11 -26.85
C ILE A 392 -16.88 14.50 -27.13
N ARG A 393 -18.17 14.74 -26.85
CA ARG A 393 -18.77 16.08 -27.03
C ARG A 393 -18.10 17.16 -26.19
N ARG A 394 -17.60 16.84 -24.99
CA ARG A 394 -16.83 17.79 -24.17
C ARG A 394 -15.51 18.16 -24.84
N ILE A 395 -14.86 17.20 -25.50
CA ILE A 395 -13.64 17.44 -26.27
C ILE A 395 -13.92 18.36 -27.48
N GLU A 396 -15.01 18.10 -28.22
CA GLU A 396 -15.44 18.97 -29.34
C GLU A 396 -15.76 20.39 -28.85
N GLN A 397 -16.42 20.52 -27.71
CA GLN A 397 -16.76 21.81 -27.09
C GLN A 397 -15.51 22.63 -26.69
N LYS A 398 -14.38 21.98 -26.43
CA LYS A 398 -13.10 22.66 -26.18
C LYS A 398 -12.43 23.20 -27.44
N GLY A 399 -12.95 22.89 -28.63
CA GLY A 399 -12.48 23.42 -29.91
C GLY A 399 -11.86 22.38 -30.83
N VAL A 400 -11.82 21.10 -30.44
CA VAL A 400 -11.31 20.01 -31.29
C VAL A 400 -12.30 19.74 -32.43
N LYS A 401 -11.83 19.87 -33.67
CA LYS A 401 -12.62 19.56 -34.88
C LYS A 401 -12.43 18.10 -35.27
N ILE A 402 -13.52 17.37 -35.48
CA ILE A 402 -13.49 15.97 -35.90
C ILE A 402 -14.17 15.82 -37.27
N GLU A 403 -13.43 15.38 -38.27
CA GLU A 403 -13.94 15.05 -39.61
C GLU A 403 -14.11 13.53 -39.74
N LEU A 404 -15.37 13.09 -39.73
CA LEU A 404 -15.78 11.69 -39.87
C LEU A 404 -15.81 11.25 -41.34
N ASN A 405 -15.81 9.93 -41.58
CA ASN A 405 -15.82 9.32 -42.91
C ASN A 405 -14.66 9.76 -43.82
N LYS A 406 -13.52 10.13 -43.24
CA LYS A 406 -12.38 10.69 -43.95
C LYS A 406 -11.12 9.91 -43.63
N LYS A 407 -10.90 8.86 -44.41
CA LYS A 407 -9.64 8.11 -44.39
C LYS A 407 -8.59 8.93 -45.13
N VAL A 408 -7.48 9.22 -44.44
CA VAL A 408 -6.37 10.03 -44.97
C VAL A 408 -5.03 9.38 -44.69
N THR A 409 -4.02 9.72 -45.49
CA THR A 409 -2.62 9.38 -45.24
C THR A 409 -1.81 10.61 -44.82
N ALA A 410 -0.64 10.39 -44.22
CA ALA A 410 0.30 11.45 -43.90
C ALA A 410 0.74 12.22 -45.16
N GLU A 411 0.91 11.52 -46.29
CA GLU A 411 1.23 12.11 -47.60
C GLU A 411 0.13 13.08 -48.09
N GLU A 412 -1.16 12.78 -47.86
CA GLU A 412 -2.28 13.65 -48.28
C GLU A 412 -2.47 14.90 -47.39
N LEU A 413 -1.95 14.82 -46.17
CA LEU A 413 -1.97 15.92 -45.19
C LEU A 413 -0.67 16.73 -45.22
N ASP A 414 0.34 16.22 -45.90
CA ASP A 414 1.62 16.85 -46.06
C ASP A 414 1.50 18.25 -46.66
N SER A 415 2.40 19.16 -46.26
CA SER A 415 2.41 20.57 -46.66
C SER A 415 1.15 21.39 -46.29
N ARG A 416 0.10 20.76 -45.73
CA ARG A 416 -1.12 21.43 -45.23
C ARG A 416 -1.06 21.66 -43.71
N PHE A 417 -0.29 20.86 -43.01
CA PHE A 417 -0.13 20.91 -41.55
C PHE A 417 1.36 20.93 -41.20
N ASP A 418 1.70 21.57 -40.09
CA ASP A 418 3.08 21.70 -39.60
C ASP A 418 3.53 20.47 -38.80
N ALA A 419 2.57 19.71 -38.26
CA ALA A 419 2.79 18.42 -37.61
C ALA A 419 1.59 17.47 -37.80
N ILE A 420 1.87 16.18 -37.86
CA ILE A 420 0.87 15.11 -38.01
C ILE A 420 1.02 14.12 -36.87
N ILE A 421 -0.09 13.72 -36.25
CA ILE A 421 -0.13 12.65 -35.25
C ILE A 421 -0.87 11.46 -35.84
N ALA A 422 -0.17 10.35 -36.06
CA ALA A 422 -0.76 9.07 -36.42
C ALA A 422 -1.22 8.33 -35.16
N ALA A 423 -2.52 8.14 -35.01
CA ALA A 423 -3.17 7.48 -33.87
C ALA A 423 -4.20 6.43 -34.33
N THR A 424 -3.88 5.67 -35.37
CA THR A 424 -4.79 4.69 -36.00
C THR A 424 -4.98 3.39 -35.23
N GLY A 425 -4.20 3.21 -34.15
CA GLY A 425 -4.23 2.04 -33.29
C GLY A 425 -3.89 0.71 -33.98
N SER A 426 -4.11 -0.38 -33.26
CA SER A 426 -4.00 -1.74 -33.76
C SER A 426 -5.39 -2.28 -34.09
N HIS A 427 -5.64 -2.59 -35.35
CA HIS A 427 -6.98 -3.01 -35.82
C HIS A 427 -6.93 -4.14 -36.85
N ILE A 428 -5.75 -4.69 -37.13
CA ILE A 428 -5.60 -5.83 -38.02
C ILE A 428 -5.41 -7.08 -37.16
N GLY A 429 -6.32 -8.04 -37.27
CA GLY A 429 -6.22 -9.32 -36.57
C GLY A 429 -5.02 -10.15 -37.00
N SER A 430 -4.41 -10.85 -36.04
CA SER A 430 -3.33 -11.80 -36.31
C SER A 430 -3.84 -13.06 -37.01
N PRO A 431 -3.10 -13.62 -38.00
CA PRO A 431 -3.47 -14.86 -38.67
C PRO A 431 -3.32 -16.07 -37.74
N LEU A 432 -4.18 -17.09 -37.91
CA LEU A 432 -4.10 -18.33 -37.12
C LEU A 432 -2.93 -19.20 -37.60
N ARG A 433 -2.60 -19.13 -38.90
CA ARG A 433 -1.56 -19.95 -39.54
C ARG A 433 -1.86 -21.45 -39.46
N VAL A 434 -3.12 -21.81 -39.70
CA VAL A 434 -3.60 -23.20 -39.77
C VAL A 434 -4.33 -23.41 -41.09
N GLU A 435 -4.44 -24.66 -41.52
CA GLU A 435 -5.24 -25.02 -42.68
C GLU A 435 -6.72 -24.66 -42.45
N GLY A 436 -7.36 -24.04 -43.44
CA GLY A 436 -8.76 -23.60 -43.38
C GLY A 436 -9.02 -22.34 -42.54
N GLU A 437 -8.01 -21.51 -42.27
CA GLU A 437 -8.21 -20.28 -41.47
C GLU A 437 -9.21 -19.28 -42.07
N GLU A 438 -9.53 -19.39 -43.37
CA GLU A 438 -10.57 -18.61 -44.06
C GLU A 438 -11.98 -18.88 -43.51
N PHE A 439 -12.19 -20.03 -42.85
CA PHE A 439 -13.45 -20.34 -42.17
C PHE A 439 -13.56 -19.67 -40.78
N ALA A 440 -12.51 -18.98 -40.31
CA ALA A 440 -12.50 -18.26 -39.05
C ALA A 440 -12.69 -16.75 -39.26
N ARG A 441 -13.75 -16.19 -38.65
CA ARG A 441 -14.03 -14.76 -38.67
C ARG A 441 -13.16 -14.00 -37.66
N ASP A 442 -12.71 -12.80 -38.01
CA ASP A 442 -11.97 -11.95 -37.07
C ASP A 442 -12.88 -11.35 -35.99
N GLY A 443 -12.48 -11.46 -34.72
CA GLY A 443 -13.29 -11.04 -33.59
C GLY A 443 -13.49 -9.53 -33.48
N ILE A 444 -12.55 -8.71 -33.94
CA ILE A 444 -12.70 -7.24 -33.89
C ILE A 444 -13.67 -6.78 -34.95
N ASN A 445 -13.54 -7.35 -36.15
CA ASN A 445 -14.48 -7.07 -37.24
C ASN A 445 -15.90 -7.50 -36.84
N PHE A 446 -16.06 -8.69 -36.23
CA PHE A 446 -17.32 -9.13 -35.66
C PHE A 446 -17.90 -8.11 -34.65
N LEU A 447 -17.12 -7.69 -33.65
CA LEU A 447 -17.59 -6.70 -32.65
C LEU A 447 -17.92 -5.34 -33.28
N ARG A 448 -17.11 -4.90 -34.25
CA ARG A 448 -17.30 -3.62 -34.97
C ARG A 448 -18.59 -3.61 -35.77
N GLU A 449 -18.79 -4.61 -36.61
CA GLU A 449 -19.98 -4.73 -37.46
C GLU A 449 -21.24 -4.89 -36.59
N PHE A 450 -21.16 -5.66 -35.50
CA PHE A 450 -22.26 -5.72 -34.54
C PHE A 450 -22.56 -4.36 -33.89
N LYS A 451 -21.54 -3.59 -33.50
CA LYS A 451 -21.71 -2.29 -32.84
C LYS A 451 -22.25 -1.21 -33.78
N LEU A 452 -21.81 -1.20 -35.05
CA LEU A 452 -22.16 -0.19 -36.04
C LEU A 452 -23.45 -0.54 -36.79
N ASP A 453 -23.58 -1.79 -37.24
CA ASP A 453 -24.61 -2.20 -38.18
C ASP A 453 -25.64 -3.16 -37.54
N ASN A 454 -25.46 -3.52 -36.26
CA ASN A 454 -26.24 -4.54 -35.58
C ASN A 454 -26.21 -5.90 -36.32
N ASP A 455 -25.14 -6.14 -37.08
CA ASP A 455 -24.92 -7.40 -37.79
C ASP A 455 -24.42 -8.46 -36.80
N ALA A 456 -25.25 -9.48 -36.59
CA ALA A 456 -24.94 -10.62 -35.73
C ALA A 456 -24.20 -11.75 -36.47
N ASP A 457 -23.71 -11.54 -37.70
CA ASP A 457 -23.08 -12.57 -38.54
C ASP A 457 -24.01 -13.77 -38.81
N GLY A 458 -25.32 -13.49 -38.87
CA GLY A 458 -26.35 -14.53 -38.96
C GLY A 458 -26.36 -15.50 -37.78
N LEU A 459 -25.81 -15.12 -36.62
CA LEU A 459 -25.87 -15.95 -35.41
C LEU A 459 -27.32 -16.08 -34.92
N HIS A 460 -27.67 -17.30 -34.55
CA HIS A 460 -28.99 -17.67 -34.05
C HIS A 460 -28.89 -18.40 -32.72
N LYS A 461 -30.02 -18.43 -32.01
CA LYS A 461 -30.12 -19.06 -30.70
C LYS A 461 -29.73 -20.54 -30.76
N GLY A 462 -28.87 -20.97 -29.84
CA GLY A 462 -28.44 -22.37 -29.69
C GLY A 462 -27.31 -22.83 -30.61
N GLN A 463 -26.74 -21.95 -31.45
CA GLN A 463 -25.56 -22.28 -32.25
C GLN A 463 -24.30 -22.35 -31.38
N ASN A 464 -23.43 -23.33 -31.66
CA ASN A 464 -22.14 -23.50 -31.01
C ASN A 464 -21.07 -22.66 -31.70
N VAL A 465 -20.44 -21.75 -30.96
CA VAL A 465 -19.43 -20.82 -31.48
C VAL A 465 -18.09 -21.08 -30.80
N ALA A 466 -17.09 -21.48 -31.58
CA ALA A 466 -15.72 -21.61 -31.10
C ALA A 466 -15.02 -20.25 -31.15
N ILE A 467 -14.42 -19.83 -30.04
CA ILE A 467 -13.65 -18.59 -29.94
C ILE A 467 -12.21 -18.95 -29.66
N ILE A 468 -11.30 -18.61 -30.58
CA ILE A 468 -9.88 -18.93 -30.42
C ILE A 468 -9.15 -17.71 -29.84
N GLY A 469 -8.68 -17.80 -28.60
CA GLY A 469 -7.96 -16.70 -27.96
C GLY A 469 -8.09 -16.67 -26.45
N GLY A 470 -7.45 -15.69 -25.80
CA GLY A 470 -7.52 -15.50 -24.35
C GLY A 470 -7.33 -14.06 -23.89
N GLY A 471 -7.37 -13.09 -24.80
CA GLY A 471 -7.33 -11.66 -24.46
C GLY A 471 -8.71 -11.06 -24.24
N ASN A 472 -8.76 -9.76 -23.91
CA ASN A 472 -10.02 -9.03 -23.66
C ASN A 472 -11.01 -9.18 -24.83
N THR A 473 -10.52 -9.13 -26.09
CA THR A 473 -11.35 -9.36 -27.28
C THR A 473 -12.04 -10.73 -27.26
N ALA A 474 -11.36 -11.80 -26.82
CA ALA A 474 -11.97 -13.13 -26.77
C ALA A 474 -13.11 -13.18 -25.73
N ILE A 475 -12.93 -12.51 -24.59
CA ILE A 475 -13.95 -12.40 -23.55
C ILE A 475 -15.14 -11.56 -24.04
N ASP A 476 -14.89 -10.42 -24.67
CA ASP A 476 -15.93 -9.54 -25.20
C ASP A 476 -16.74 -10.21 -26.32
N VAL A 477 -16.08 -10.93 -27.23
CA VAL A 477 -16.75 -11.75 -28.25
C VAL A 477 -17.62 -12.81 -27.56
N ALA A 478 -17.09 -13.56 -26.59
CA ALA A 478 -17.85 -14.62 -25.93
C ALA A 478 -19.10 -14.09 -25.22
N ARG A 479 -18.95 -13.01 -24.45
CA ARG A 479 -20.07 -12.38 -23.74
C ARG A 479 -21.09 -11.74 -24.69
N THR A 480 -20.66 -11.28 -25.86
CA THR A 480 -21.55 -10.79 -26.92
C THR A 480 -22.31 -11.95 -27.58
N VAL A 481 -21.64 -13.05 -27.90
CA VAL A 481 -22.25 -14.27 -28.45
C VAL A 481 -23.31 -14.84 -27.50
N LEU A 482 -23.05 -14.87 -26.18
CA LEU A 482 -24.06 -15.25 -25.17
C LEU A 482 -25.32 -14.39 -25.26
N ARG A 483 -25.15 -13.07 -25.42
CA ARG A 483 -26.28 -12.12 -25.52
C ARG A 483 -27.01 -12.20 -26.85
N LEU A 484 -26.38 -12.70 -27.90
CA LEU A 484 -27.05 -13.09 -29.15
C LEU A 484 -27.81 -14.42 -29.02
N GLY A 485 -27.68 -15.13 -27.90
CA GLY A 485 -28.38 -16.38 -27.60
C GLY A 485 -27.67 -17.64 -28.09
N ALA A 486 -26.45 -17.52 -28.61
CA ALA A 486 -25.60 -18.63 -29.02
C ALA A 486 -24.72 -19.12 -27.85
N GLU A 487 -24.08 -20.28 -28.03
CA GLU A 487 -23.25 -20.95 -27.02
C GLU A 487 -21.75 -20.81 -27.34
N PRO A 488 -21.03 -19.88 -26.69
CA PRO A 488 -19.60 -19.71 -26.91
C PRO A 488 -18.76 -20.69 -26.09
N THR A 489 -17.72 -21.23 -26.73
CA THR A 489 -16.61 -21.92 -26.06
C THR A 489 -15.30 -21.26 -26.44
N ILE A 490 -14.57 -20.74 -25.46
CA ILE A 490 -13.24 -20.17 -25.65
C ILE A 490 -12.20 -21.29 -25.60
N TYR A 491 -11.41 -21.44 -26.65
CA TYR A 491 -10.24 -22.31 -26.70
C TYR A 491 -8.98 -21.49 -26.47
N TYR A 492 -8.29 -21.75 -25.36
CA TYR A 492 -7.07 -21.05 -24.99
C TYR A 492 -5.89 -22.00 -24.85
N ARG A 493 -4.79 -21.68 -25.54
CA ARG A 493 -3.61 -22.55 -25.61
C ARG A 493 -2.77 -22.62 -24.33
N ARG A 494 -3.05 -21.78 -23.32
CA ARG A 494 -2.35 -21.77 -22.02
C ARG A 494 -3.35 -21.96 -20.86
N THR A 495 -2.89 -21.84 -19.62
CA THR A 495 -3.76 -21.89 -18.44
C THR A 495 -4.34 -20.52 -18.10
N ILE A 496 -5.28 -20.46 -17.15
CA ILE A 496 -5.87 -19.21 -16.66
C ILE A 496 -4.82 -18.24 -16.10
N LYS A 497 -3.70 -18.72 -15.56
CA LYS A 497 -2.63 -17.87 -14.98
C LYS A 497 -1.91 -17.04 -16.04
N GLU A 498 -1.77 -17.58 -17.25
CA GLU A 498 -1.13 -16.87 -18.36
C GLU A 498 -2.14 -16.19 -19.28
N MET A 499 -3.43 -16.15 -18.91
CA MET A 499 -4.47 -15.51 -19.71
C MET A 499 -4.30 -13.98 -19.65
N PRO A 500 -4.12 -13.29 -20.79
CA PRO A 500 -3.89 -11.84 -20.80
C PRO A 500 -5.15 -11.02 -20.53
N ALA A 501 -6.35 -11.62 -20.59
CA ALA A 501 -7.58 -10.91 -20.27
C ALA A 501 -7.64 -10.46 -18.81
N ILE A 502 -8.34 -9.34 -18.57
CA ILE A 502 -8.51 -8.77 -17.22
C ILE A 502 -9.18 -9.82 -16.32
N PRO A 503 -8.58 -10.19 -15.16
CA PRO A 503 -9.07 -11.29 -14.32
C PRO A 503 -10.54 -11.15 -13.88
N GLN A 504 -10.97 -9.91 -13.60
CA GLN A 504 -12.36 -9.63 -13.24
C GLN A 504 -13.32 -9.98 -14.40
N GLU A 505 -12.95 -9.68 -15.63
CA GLU A 505 -13.78 -9.97 -16.81
C GLU A 505 -13.86 -11.46 -17.12
N VAL A 506 -12.76 -12.18 -16.91
CA VAL A 506 -12.76 -13.65 -17.01
C VAL A 506 -13.71 -14.24 -15.97
N LYS A 507 -13.68 -13.74 -14.74
CA LYS A 507 -14.60 -14.18 -13.68
C LYS A 507 -16.06 -13.88 -14.03
N GLU A 508 -16.36 -12.68 -14.51
CA GLU A 508 -17.70 -12.31 -14.97
C GLU A 508 -18.18 -13.19 -16.12
N ALA A 509 -17.33 -13.46 -17.12
CA ALA A 509 -17.66 -14.33 -18.24
C ALA A 509 -18.01 -15.75 -17.79
N LEU A 510 -17.24 -16.32 -16.86
CA LEU A 510 -17.51 -17.63 -16.28
C LEU A 510 -18.84 -17.63 -15.50
N LEU A 511 -19.14 -16.57 -14.73
CA LEU A 511 -20.41 -16.41 -14.01
C LEU A 511 -21.61 -16.27 -14.97
N GLU A 512 -21.41 -15.67 -16.13
CA GLU A 512 -22.42 -15.58 -17.21
C GLU A 512 -22.60 -16.92 -17.97
N GLY A 513 -21.74 -17.91 -17.74
CA GLY A 513 -21.84 -19.24 -18.35
C GLY A 513 -20.96 -19.45 -19.59
N VAL A 514 -19.99 -18.57 -19.86
CA VAL A 514 -19.00 -18.80 -20.92
C VAL A 514 -18.15 -20.03 -20.58
N LYS A 515 -18.06 -20.98 -21.50
CA LYS A 515 -17.19 -22.16 -21.37
C LYS A 515 -15.77 -21.79 -21.82
N ILE A 516 -14.75 -22.20 -21.06
CA ILE A 516 -13.34 -22.01 -21.41
C ILE A 516 -12.62 -23.36 -21.36
N GLU A 517 -12.12 -23.82 -22.51
CA GLU A 517 -11.28 -25.00 -22.66
C GLU A 517 -9.81 -24.56 -22.73
N PHE A 518 -9.12 -24.71 -21.59
CA PHE A 518 -7.69 -24.41 -21.48
C PHE A 518 -6.82 -25.47 -22.14
N LEU A 519 -5.54 -25.14 -22.34
CA LEU A 519 -4.54 -26.04 -22.91
C LEU A 519 -5.00 -26.66 -24.24
N SER A 520 -5.66 -25.87 -25.08
CA SER A 520 -6.20 -26.31 -26.36
C SER A 520 -5.92 -25.27 -27.43
N ALA A 521 -5.41 -25.70 -28.58
CA ALA A 521 -5.21 -24.80 -29.73
C ALA A 521 -5.68 -25.44 -31.04
N PRO A 522 -6.13 -24.63 -32.01
CA PRO A 522 -6.52 -25.13 -33.32
C PRO A 522 -5.32 -25.60 -34.12
N VAL A 523 -5.52 -26.65 -34.91
CA VAL A 523 -4.55 -27.17 -35.89
C VAL A 523 -5.09 -27.17 -37.33
N ALA A 524 -6.40 -27.34 -37.51
CA ALA A 524 -7.05 -27.25 -38.82
C ALA A 524 -8.54 -26.92 -38.67
N LEU A 525 -9.10 -26.27 -39.69
CA LEU A 525 -10.53 -26.04 -39.87
C LEU A 525 -10.94 -26.61 -41.22
N ALA A 526 -12.08 -27.30 -41.28
CA ALA A 526 -12.61 -27.83 -42.53
C ALA A 526 -14.14 -27.71 -42.57
N PRO A 527 -14.75 -27.56 -43.76
CA PRO A 527 -16.21 -27.61 -43.88
C PRO A 527 -16.71 -29.02 -43.55
N ALA A 528 -17.71 -29.13 -42.68
CA ALA A 528 -18.30 -30.39 -42.23
C ALA A 528 -19.78 -30.53 -42.61
N GLY A 529 -20.30 -29.64 -43.45
CA GLY A 529 -21.68 -29.61 -43.91
C GLY A 529 -22.05 -28.24 -44.49
N PRO A 530 -23.34 -27.96 -44.75
CA PRO A 530 -23.77 -26.70 -45.35
C PRO A 530 -23.46 -25.45 -44.51
N ALA A 531 -23.35 -25.60 -43.18
CA ALA A 531 -23.15 -24.50 -42.23
C ALA A 531 -22.24 -24.85 -41.04
N GLN A 532 -21.65 -26.05 -41.01
CA GLN A 532 -20.83 -26.53 -39.90
C GLN A 532 -19.35 -26.59 -40.29
N ILE A 533 -18.50 -26.33 -39.30
CA ILE A 533 -17.05 -26.35 -39.40
C ILE A 533 -16.54 -27.44 -38.46
N ALA A 534 -15.75 -28.36 -39.00
CA ALA A 534 -14.91 -29.27 -38.23
C ALA A 534 -13.68 -28.51 -37.74
N LEU A 535 -13.59 -28.29 -36.43
CA LEU A 535 -12.46 -27.67 -35.76
C LEU A 535 -11.60 -28.76 -35.12
N THR A 536 -10.40 -28.96 -35.67
CA THR A 536 -9.41 -29.88 -35.11
C THR A 536 -8.55 -29.13 -34.11
N LEU A 537 -8.50 -29.65 -32.88
CA LEU A 537 -7.77 -29.10 -31.74
C LEU A 537 -6.69 -30.09 -31.31
N VAL A 538 -5.58 -29.56 -30.79
CA VAL A 538 -4.54 -30.35 -30.13
C VAL A 538 -4.41 -29.91 -28.67
N LYS A 539 -4.18 -30.88 -27.78
CA LYS A 539 -3.90 -30.58 -26.37
C LYS A 539 -2.52 -29.97 -26.24
N MET A 540 -2.40 -28.99 -25.36
CA MET A 540 -1.15 -28.32 -25.04
C MET A 540 -0.66 -28.73 -23.65
N GLU A 541 0.64 -28.69 -23.45
CA GLU A 541 1.28 -28.69 -22.13
C GLU A 541 2.15 -27.46 -21.95
N MET A 542 2.41 -27.08 -20.71
CA MET A 542 3.23 -25.89 -20.43
C MET A 542 4.70 -26.28 -20.37
N GLY A 543 5.51 -25.75 -21.29
CA GLY A 543 6.96 -25.80 -21.26
C GLY A 543 7.57 -24.66 -20.43
N GLU A 544 8.82 -24.34 -20.73
CA GLU A 544 9.56 -23.24 -20.11
C GLU A 544 8.97 -21.85 -20.46
N PRO A 545 9.16 -20.83 -19.59
CA PRO A 545 8.83 -19.44 -19.90
C PRO A 545 9.41 -18.93 -21.23
N ASP A 546 8.62 -18.12 -21.94
CA ASP A 546 9.06 -17.29 -23.07
C ASP A 546 9.73 -15.99 -22.59
N GLU A 547 10.17 -15.16 -23.54
CA GLU A 547 10.82 -13.87 -23.28
C GLU A 547 9.92 -12.88 -22.51
N SER A 548 8.59 -13.08 -22.57
CA SER A 548 7.64 -12.31 -21.77
C SER A 548 7.42 -12.88 -20.36
N GLY A 549 8.19 -13.91 -19.97
CA GLY A 549 8.05 -14.64 -18.71
C GLY A 549 6.87 -15.61 -18.66
N ARG A 550 6.09 -15.74 -19.74
CA ARG A 550 4.91 -16.63 -19.80
C ARG A 550 5.32 -18.01 -20.28
N ARG A 551 4.87 -19.07 -19.60
CA ARG A 551 5.17 -20.44 -20.05
C ARG A 551 4.73 -20.68 -21.50
N ARG A 552 5.60 -21.33 -22.28
CA ARG A 552 5.35 -21.66 -23.69
C ARG A 552 4.39 -22.85 -23.78
N PRO A 553 3.34 -22.79 -24.60
CA PRO A 553 2.52 -23.95 -24.89
C PRO A 553 3.25 -24.88 -25.88
N VAL A 554 3.30 -26.17 -25.57
CA VAL A 554 3.90 -27.22 -26.40
C VAL A 554 2.80 -28.22 -26.78
N PRO A 555 2.62 -28.57 -28.07
CA PRO A 555 1.63 -29.55 -28.49
C PRO A 555 1.94 -30.95 -27.95
N VAL A 556 0.92 -31.64 -27.45
CA VAL A 556 1.00 -33.05 -27.06
C VAL A 556 0.70 -33.91 -28.28
N THR A 557 1.69 -34.62 -28.80
CA THR A 557 1.57 -35.48 -29.98
C THR A 557 0.49 -36.55 -29.80
N GLY A 558 -0.36 -36.76 -30.81
CA GLY A 558 -1.41 -37.79 -30.81
C GLY A 558 -2.64 -37.44 -29.96
N SER A 559 -2.78 -36.18 -29.55
CA SER A 559 -3.92 -35.68 -28.76
C SER A 559 -4.97 -34.95 -29.60
N GLU A 560 -4.90 -35.05 -30.92
CA GLU A 560 -5.79 -34.36 -31.83
C GLU A 560 -7.24 -34.82 -31.64
N ARG A 561 -8.15 -33.86 -31.50
CA ARG A 561 -9.60 -34.08 -31.39
C ARG A 561 -10.34 -33.12 -32.31
N THR A 562 -11.30 -33.64 -33.07
CA THR A 562 -12.19 -32.81 -33.88
C THR A 562 -13.50 -32.54 -33.14
N THR A 563 -13.97 -31.30 -33.19
CA THR A 563 -15.30 -30.91 -32.72
C THR A 563 -16.06 -30.19 -33.84
N LEU A 564 -17.37 -30.39 -33.92
CA LEU A 564 -18.23 -29.71 -34.89
C LEU A 564 -18.83 -28.46 -34.26
N VAL A 565 -18.64 -27.32 -34.92
CA VAL A 565 -19.14 -26.01 -34.49
C VAL A 565 -19.82 -25.29 -35.65
N ASP A 566 -20.73 -24.38 -35.34
CA ASP A 566 -21.48 -23.63 -36.36
C ASP A 566 -20.69 -22.40 -36.85
N ARG A 567 -19.83 -21.84 -35.99
CA ARG A 567 -18.97 -20.70 -36.29
C ARG A 567 -17.63 -20.79 -35.56
N VAL A 568 -16.59 -20.21 -36.16
CA VAL A 568 -15.29 -20.01 -35.53
C VAL A 568 -14.93 -18.52 -35.58
N ILE A 569 -14.61 -17.92 -34.43
CA ILE A 569 -14.16 -16.54 -34.31
C ILE A 569 -12.75 -16.52 -33.72
N LYS A 570 -11.80 -15.86 -34.40
CA LYS A 570 -10.41 -15.72 -33.93
C LYS A 570 -10.19 -14.38 -33.21
N ALA A 571 -9.52 -14.44 -32.07
CA ALA A 571 -9.19 -13.31 -31.20
C ALA A 571 -7.78 -13.49 -30.59
N ILE A 572 -6.78 -13.72 -31.46
CA ILE A 572 -5.41 -14.10 -31.10
C ILE A 572 -4.40 -12.93 -31.14
N GLY A 573 -4.87 -11.70 -31.03
CA GLY A 573 -4.04 -10.50 -31.03
C GLY A 573 -4.21 -9.64 -32.28
N GLN A 574 -3.57 -8.48 -32.23
CA GLN A 574 -3.77 -7.38 -33.19
C GLN A 574 -2.42 -6.80 -33.58
N ARG A 575 -2.35 -6.18 -34.74
CA ARG A 575 -1.19 -5.41 -35.21
C ARG A 575 -1.63 -4.05 -35.78
N PRO A 576 -0.73 -3.04 -35.75
CA PRO A 576 -1.00 -1.76 -36.38
C PRO A 576 -1.15 -1.89 -37.89
N GLY A 577 -2.08 -1.14 -38.44
CA GLY A 577 -2.14 -0.89 -39.88
C GLY A 577 -1.22 0.28 -40.22
N LEU A 578 -0.35 0.10 -41.22
CA LEU A 578 0.60 1.14 -41.67
C LEU A 578 0.03 2.03 -42.78
N SER A 579 -1.24 1.84 -43.17
CA SER A 579 -1.83 2.60 -44.29
C SER A 579 -1.86 4.11 -44.06
N ALA A 580 -1.79 4.57 -42.81
CA ALA A 580 -1.70 5.99 -42.48
C ALA A 580 -0.41 6.63 -43.00
N PHE A 581 0.65 5.85 -43.25
CA PHE A 581 1.94 6.35 -43.73
C PHE A 581 2.11 6.24 -45.25
N GLY A 582 1.05 5.86 -45.99
CA GLY A 582 1.14 5.68 -47.44
C GLY A 582 2.18 4.63 -47.81
N HIS A 583 3.21 5.04 -48.56
CA HIS A 583 4.29 4.17 -49.02
C HIS A 583 5.55 4.24 -48.15
N HIS A 584 5.56 5.11 -47.12
CA HIS A 584 6.73 5.28 -46.28
C HIS A 584 6.96 4.05 -45.39
N PRO A 585 8.18 3.47 -45.38
CA PRO A 585 8.53 2.40 -44.47
C PRO A 585 8.68 2.97 -43.06
N VAL A 586 7.66 2.75 -42.23
CA VAL A 586 7.64 3.25 -40.85
C VAL A 586 7.61 2.08 -39.88
N GLU A 587 8.51 2.11 -38.90
CA GLU A 587 8.41 1.33 -37.68
C GLU A 587 7.73 2.21 -36.63
N PRO A 588 6.46 1.95 -36.28
CA PRO A 588 5.73 2.76 -35.32
C PRO A 588 6.40 2.67 -33.94
N LYS A 589 6.94 3.78 -33.47
CA LYS A 589 7.53 3.94 -32.14
C LYS A 589 7.32 5.37 -31.65
N GLN A 590 7.53 5.59 -30.36
CA GLN A 590 7.49 6.93 -29.78
C GLN A 590 8.58 7.83 -30.40
N GLY A 591 8.30 9.13 -30.49
CA GLY A 591 9.08 10.11 -31.24
C GLY A 591 8.45 10.45 -32.60
N TYR A 592 9.23 11.13 -33.43
CA TYR A 592 8.80 11.59 -34.75
C TYR A 592 9.71 11.09 -35.87
N LEU A 593 9.14 11.03 -37.06
CA LEU A 593 9.83 10.88 -38.33
C LEU A 593 9.51 12.09 -39.21
N GLU A 594 10.48 12.54 -39.99
CA GLU A 594 10.27 13.60 -40.97
C GLU A 594 9.98 13.00 -42.35
N LEU A 595 8.93 13.50 -43.01
CA LEU A 595 8.68 13.22 -44.42
C LEU A 595 9.68 13.98 -45.29
N GLU A 596 9.80 13.61 -46.57
CA GLU A 596 10.72 14.27 -47.51
C GLU A 596 10.45 15.79 -47.67
N SER A 597 9.22 16.21 -47.43
CA SER A 597 8.76 17.60 -47.42
C SER A 597 9.19 18.42 -46.19
N GLY A 598 9.69 17.75 -45.13
CA GLY A 598 9.99 18.35 -43.83
C GLY A 598 8.84 18.30 -42.80
N THR A 599 7.68 17.74 -43.14
CA THR A 599 6.58 17.58 -42.16
C THR A 599 6.89 16.45 -41.18
N SER A 600 6.77 16.74 -39.88
CA SER A 600 6.98 15.75 -38.81
C SER A 600 5.73 14.92 -38.50
N VAL A 601 5.89 13.60 -38.43
CA VAL A 601 4.85 12.63 -38.09
C VAL A 601 5.17 11.91 -36.79
N PHE A 602 4.28 12.01 -35.81
CA PHE A 602 4.38 11.40 -34.48
C PHE A 602 3.43 10.20 -34.38
N CYS A 603 3.83 9.13 -33.69
CA CYS A 603 2.97 7.95 -33.49
C CYS A 603 2.42 7.89 -32.06
N ALA A 604 1.12 7.59 -31.88
CA ALA A 604 0.46 7.58 -30.57
C ALA A 604 -0.47 6.36 -30.37
N GLY A 605 -0.62 5.95 -29.11
CA GLY A 605 -1.49 4.85 -28.68
C GLY A 605 -1.06 3.48 -29.18
N ASP A 606 -2.00 2.53 -29.26
CA ASP A 606 -1.78 1.10 -29.57
C ASP A 606 -0.99 0.80 -30.85
N MET A 607 -0.77 1.78 -31.74
CA MET A 607 0.11 1.58 -32.88
C MET A 607 1.58 1.71 -32.53
N ALA A 608 1.94 2.55 -31.55
CA ALA A 608 3.30 2.75 -31.07
C ALA A 608 3.54 2.00 -29.75
N TRP A 609 2.62 2.15 -28.78
CA TRP A 609 2.77 1.60 -27.44
C TRP A 609 1.43 1.46 -26.71
N GLY A 610 1.30 0.40 -25.91
CA GLY A 610 0.14 0.15 -25.04
C GLY A 610 -0.84 -0.90 -25.57
N GLY A 611 -1.90 -1.14 -24.81
CA GLY A 611 -3.03 -2.00 -25.21
C GLY A 611 -4.32 -1.76 -24.41
N THR A 612 -4.36 -0.69 -23.62
CA THR A 612 -5.51 -0.31 -22.79
C THR A 612 -5.86 1.16 -22.99
N VAL A 613 -7.10 1.54 -22.67
CA VAL A 613 -7.57 2.92 -22.81
C VAL A 613 -6.71 3.90 -21.99
N ALA A 614 -6.32 3.53 -20.77
CA ALA A 614 -5.49 4.37 -19.90
C ALA A 614 -4.07 4.59 -20.46
N GLU A 615 -3.45 3.56 -21.03
CA GLU A 615 -2.15 3.68 -21.69
C GLU A 615 -2.23 4.55 -22.95
N ALA A 616 -3.30 4.41 -23.74
CA ALA A 616 -3.52 5.23 -24.91
C ALA A 616 -3.70 6.72 -24.56
N ILE A 617 -4.40 7.02 -23.46
CA ILE A 617 -4.51 8.39 -22.93
C ILE A 617 -3.13 8.91 -22.52
N GLY A 618 -2.35 8.12 -21.77
CA GLY A 618 -0.98 8.46 -21.38
C GLY A 618 -0.10 8.76 -22.59
N SER A 619 -0.15 7.92 -23.61
CA SER A 619 0.56 8.12 -24.87
C SER A 619 0.11 9.42 -25.58
N GLY A 620 -1.20 9.71 -25.60
CA GLY A 620 -1.72 10.96 -26.14
C GLY A 620 -1.22 12.21 -25.41
N ASN A 621 -1.15 12.16 -24.07
CA ASN A 621 -0.58 13.24 -23.26
C ASN A 621 0.91 13.47 -23.58
N LYS A 622 1.71 12.39 -23.63
CA LYS A 622 3.14 12.47 -23.97
C LYS A 622 3.38 13.04 -25.36
N VAL A 623 2.66 12.53 -26.37
CA VAL A 623 2.81 13.00 -27.75
C VAL A 623 2.39 14.47 -27.90
N ALA A 624 1.40 14.94 -27.14
CA ALA A 624 1.04 16.36 -27.14
C ALA A 624 2.19 17.26 -26.61
N GLU A 625 2.91 16.82 -25.57
CA GLU A 625 4.09 17.54 -25.08
C GLU A 625 5.26 17.46 -26.07
N GLU A 626 5.49 16.30 -26.70
CA GLU A 626 6.52 16.12 -27.74
C GLU A 626 6.29 17.05 -28.93
N VAL A 627 5.05 17.10 -29.45
CA VAL A 627 4.69 17.99 -30.56
C VAL A 627 4.84 19.45 -30.17
N HIS A 628 4.41 19.83 -28.96
CA HIS A 628 4.57 21.19 -28.48
C HIS A 628 6.05 21.58 -28.38
N ALA A 629 6.88 20.75 -27.76
CA ALA A 629 8.31 20.99 -27.63
C ALA A 629 8.98 21.12 -29.01
N TYR A 630 8.68 20.21 -29.94
CA TYR A 630 9.17 20.24 -31.32
C TYR A 630 8.80 21.57 -32.01
N LEU A 631 7.53 21.96 -31.99
CA LEU A 631 7.07 23.21 -32.61
C LEU A 631 7.60 24.47 -31.93
N ARG A 632 8.12 24.39 -30.70
CA ARG A 632 8.79 25.51 -30.00
C ARG A 632 10.31 25.48 -30.14
N GLY A 633 10.89 24.48 -30.80
CA GLY A 633 12.34 24.34 -30.94
C GLY A 633 13.04 23.89 -29.66
N HIS A 634 12.32 23.17 -28.79
CA HIS A 634 12.86 22.56 -27.57
C HIS A 634 12.97 21.04 -27.73
N SER A 635 13.98 20.45 -27.11
CA SER A 635 14.06 18.99 -27.00
C SER A 635 13.11 18.51 -25.91
N TYR A 636 12.22 17.56 -26.26
CA TYR A 636 11.45 16.83 -25.26
C TYR A 636 12.37 15.83 -24.56
N HIS A 637 12.48 15.96 -23.24
CA HIS A 637 13.15 14.99 -22.38
C HIS A 637 12.12 14.51 -21.38
N GLU A 638 11.84 13.20 -21.39
CA GLU A 638 11.08 12.58 -20.31
C GLU A 638 11.95 12.65 -19.04
N GLU A 639 11.45 13.30 -17.98
CA GLU A 639 12.19 13.37 -16.71
C GLU A 639 12.37 11.94 -16.15
N GLU A 640 13.62 11.44 -16.19
CA GLU A 640 13.96 10.09 -15.69
C GLU A 640 13.95 10.00 -14.15
N THR A 641 13.86 11.12 -13.43
CA THR A 641 13.80 11.12 -11.97
C THR A 641 12.39 10.80 -11.50
N LEU A 642 12.05 9.51 -11.44
CA LEU A 642 10.89 9.07 -10.68
C LEU A 642 11.19 9.31 -9.19
N PRO A 643 10.46 10.21 -8.50
CA PRO A 643 10.64 10.41 -7.08
C PRO A 643 10.37 9.09 -6.35
N GLU A 644 11.04 8.85 -5.22
CA GLU A 644 10.91 7.60 -4.48
C GLU A 644 9.44 7.36 -4.07
N VAL A 645 8.81 6.34 -4.68
CA VAL A 645 7.42 5.99 -4.43
C VAL A 645 7.28 5.42 -3.03
N VAL A 646 6.21 5.80 -2.32
CA VAL A 646 5.94 5.26 -0.98
C VAL A 646 5.59 3.78 -1.06
N LEU A 647 6.42 2.93 -0.47
CA LEU A 647 6.26 1.49 -0.45
C LEU A 647 5.45 1.03 0.76
N PRO A 648 4.93 -0.22 0.76
CA PRO A 648 4.16 -0.70 1.89
C PRO A 648 4.91 -0.66 3.22
N LYS A 649 6.23 -0.93 3.20
CA LYS A 649 7.11 -0.87 4.38
C LYS A 649 7.22 0.52 5.02
N ASP A 650 6.91 1.58 4.27
CA ASP A 650 7.04 2.97 4.71
C ASP A 650 5.80 3.45 5.46
N ILE A 651 4.70 2.71 5.38
CA ILE A 651 3.40 3.02 6.01
C ILE A 651 3.36 2.45 7.42
N ASN A 652 2.94 3.27 8.38
CA ASN A 652 2.68 2.79 9.74
C ASN A 652 1.25 2.29 9.86
N TYR A 653 1.06 0.99 9.62
CA TYR A 653 -0.27 0.34 9.62
C TYR A 653 -0.99 0.36 10.98
N SER A 654 -0.29 0.63 12.08
CA SER A 654 -0.86 0.65 13.43
C SER A 654 -1.98 1.69 13.60
N TYR A 655 -2.00 2.71 12.72
CA TYR A 655 -2.98 3.79 12.73
C TYR A 655 -4.21 3.53 11.85
N TYR A 656 -4.24 2.40 11.12
CA TYR A 656 -5.33 2.08 10.20
C TYR A 656 -6.06 0.81 10.63
N LEU A 657 -7.39 0.85 10.56
CA LEU A 657 -8.23 -0.31 10.85
C LEU A 657 -8.64 -1.01 9.55
N PRO A 658 -8.72 -2.35 9.55
CA PRO A 658 -9.32 -3.10 8.45
C PRO A 658 -10.78 -2.66 8.22
N MET A 659 -11.14 -2.43 6.97
CA MET A 659 -12.49 -2.03 6.53
C MET A 659 -12.88 -2.79 5.27
N ALA A 660 -14.13 -3.25 5.20
CA ALA A 660 -14.66 -3.93 4.02
C ALA A 660 -14.61 -3.01 2.79
N ARG A 661 -14.20 -3.57 1.64
CA ARG A 661 -14.22 -2.88 0.34
C ARG A 661 -15.65 -2.80 -0.19
N HIS A 662 -16.05 -1.62 -0.64
CA HIS A 662 -17.28 -1.44 -1.42
C HIS A 662 -17.01 -1.83 -2.87
N TYR A 663 -17.88 -2.69 -3.41
CA TYR A 663 -17.78 -3.20 -4.77
C TYR A 663 -18.87 -2.58 -5.64
N ASN A 664 -18.60 -2.51 -6.95
CA ASN A 664 -19.62 -2.12 -7.91
C ASN A 664 -20.84 -3.03 -7.81
N LYS A 665 -22.03 -2.44 -7.90
CA LYS A 665 -23.28 -3.20 -8.01
C LYS A 665 -23.34 -3.85 -9.39
N LEU A 666 -23.40 -5.18 -9.42
CA LEU A 666 -23.49 -5.95 -10.66
C LEU A 666 -24.95 -6.25 -10.99
N HIS A 667 -25.32 -6.02 -12.25
CA HIS A 667 -26.56 -6.48 -12.85
C HIS A 667 -26.39 -7.92 -13.32
N HIS A 668 -27.06 -8.85 -12.65
CA HIS A 668 -27.11 -10.26 -13.04
C HIS A 668 -28.47 -10.59 -13.63
N SER A 669 -28.51 -10.88 -14.94
CA SER A 669 -29.69 -11.45 -15.58
C SER A 669 -29.57 -12.96 -15.67
N LYS A 670 -30.65 -13.69 -15.37
CA LYS A 670 -30.76 -15.13 -15.64
C LYS A 670 -30.98 -15.42 -17.13
N GLN A 671 -31.37 -14.41 -17.91
CA GLN A 671 -31.63 -14.49 -19.33
C GLN A 671 -30.81 -13.42 -20.06
N LEU A 672 -29.61 -13.80 -20.49
CA LEU A 672 -28.68 -12.88 -21.16
C LEU A 672 -29.04 -12.64 -22.63
N ALA A 673 -29.78 -13.55 -23.26
CA ALA A 673 -30.19 -13.41 -24.66
C ALA A 673 -31.05 -12.15 -24.84
N GLY A 674 -30.58 -11.20 -25.66
CA GLY A 674 -31.18 -9.89 -25.90
C GLY A 674 -30.86 -8.82 -24.86
N ASP A 675 -30.17 -9.17 -23.76
CA ASP A 675 -29.85 -8.24 -22.68
C ASP A 675 -28.47 -7.59 -22.89
N PHE A 676 -28.48 -6.38 -23.43
CA PHE A 676 -27.30 -5.53 -23.58
C PHE A 676 -27.24 -4.40 -22.55
N SER A 677 -28.00 -4.52 -21.45
CA SER A 677 -27.94 -3.56 -20.34
C SER A 677 -26.56 -3.56 -19.69
N GLU A 678 -26.19 -2.42 -19.11
CA GLU A 678 -24.89 -2.25 -18.46
C GLU A 678 -24.73 -3.21 -17.27
N VAL A 679 -23.66 -3.99 -17.26
CA VAL A 679 -23.40 -5.04 -16.26
C VAL A 679 -22.95 -4.46 -14.93
N SER A 680 -22.04 -3.49 -14.94
CA SER A 680 -21.57 -2.82 -13.73
C SER A 680 -22.31 -1.51 -13.58
N ARG A 681 -22.96 -1.25 -12.43
CA ARG A 681 -23.73 -0.01 -12.18
C ARG A 681 -23.00 1.00 -11.28
N GLY A 682 -21.76 0.73 -10.90
CA GLY A 682 -20.99 1.60 -10.01
C GLY A 682 -21.40 1.49 -8.53
N MET A 683 -21.08 2.53 -7.77
CA MET A 683 -21.41 2.72 -6.36
C MET A 683 -22.27 3.99 -6.21
N ASP A 684 -23.12 4.06 -5.19
CA ASP A 684 -23.83 5.29 -4.85
C ASP A 684 -22.94 6.27 -4.07
N GLU A 685 -23.42 7.50 -3.83
CA GLU A 685 -22.62 8.56 -3.20
C GLU A 685 -22.15 8.18 -1.78
N GLU A 686 -22.99 7.48 -1.00
CA GLU A 686 -22.64 7.05 0.35
C GLU A 686 -21.55 5.98 0.32
N GLU A 687 -21.70 4.98 -0.56
CA GLU A 687 -20.70 3.94 -0.80
C GLU A 687 -19.37 4.52 -1.31
N VAL A 688 -19.40 5.52 -2.21
CA VAL A 688 -18.21 6.20 -2.72
C VAL A 688 -17.49 6.94 -1.61
N VAL A 689 -18.20 7.71 -0.79
CA VAL A 689 -17.59 8.43 0.34
C VAL A 689 -17.01 7.43 1.35
N ALA A 690 -17.72 6.36 1.69
CA ALA A 690 -17.22 5.30 2.56
C ALA A 690 -15.97 4.62 1.99
N GLU A 691 -15.93 4.37 0.69
CA GLU A 691 -14.78 3.77 0.02
C GLU A 691 -13.57 4.72 -0.03
N THR A 692 -13.79 6.03 -0.23
CA THR A 692 -12.70 7.02 -0.20
C THR A 692 -12.07 7.16 1.18
N ALA A 693 -12.85 6.99 2.25
CA ALA A 693 -12.37 6.98 3.63
C ALA A 693 -11.42 5.80 3.93
N ARG A 694 -11.34 4.81 3.03
CA ARG A 694 -10.36 3.73 3.08
C ARG A 694 -8.99 4.14 2.53
N CYS A 695 -8.81 5.34 1.98
CA CYS A 695 -7.49 5.77 1.50
C CYS A 695 -6.47 5.89 2.65
N LEU A 696 -5.23 5.45 2.42
CA LEU A 696 -4.12 5.62 3.38
C LEU A 696 -3.36 6.95 3.19
N HIS A 697 -3.75 7.77 2.21
CA HIS A 697 -3.09 9.04 1.87
C HIS A 697 -1.56 8.92 1.70
N CYS A 698 -1.08 7.80 1.15
CA CYS A 698 0.35 7.49 1.05
C CYS A 698 1.18 8.68 0.52
N GLY A 699 2.20 9.08 1.28
CA GLY A 699 3.18 10.08 0.90
C GLY A 699 2.73 11.53 0.97
N GLU A 700 1.52 11.84 1.45
CA GLU A 700 1.06 13.24 1.61
C GLU A 700 0.33 13.45 2.92
N CYS A 701 0.60 14.61 3.55
CA CYS A 701 -0.01 14.96 4.81
C CYS A 701 -1.51 15.21 4.61
N PHE A 702 -2.34 14.46 5.36
CA PHE A 702 -3.79 14.63 5.39
C PHE A 702 -4.28 15.26 6.70
N ASN A 703 -3.40 15.98 7.41
CA ASN A 703 -3.68 16.68 8.67
C ASN A 703 -4.29 15.79 9.78
N CYS A 704 -3.82 14.54 9.93
CA CYS A 704 -4.28 13.65 11.00
C CYS A 704 -3.97 14.14 12.43
N GLY A 705 -3.02 15.06 12.60
CA GLY A 705 -2.64 15.62 13.89
C GLY A 705 -1.71 14.73 14.74
N ASN A 706 -1.31 13.54 14.29
CA ASN A 706 -0.38 12.68 15.06
C ASN A 706 0.92 13.41 15.40
N CYS A 707 1.56 14.04 14.41
CA CYS A 707 2.80 14.77 14.64
C CYS A 707 2.63 15.92 15.65
N TYR A 708 1.49 16.61 15.63
CA TYR A 708 1.13 17.61 16.64
C TYR A 708 1.01 16.97 18.04
N ASN A 709 0.23 15.90 18.17
CA ASN A 709 -0.03 15.23 19.45
C ASN A 709 1.22 14.59 20.08
N PHE A 710 2.11 14.03 19.26
CA PHE A 710 3.32 13.36 19.72
C PHE A 710 4.54 14.29 19.81
N CYS A 711 4.40 15.59 19.50
CA CYS A 711 5.51 16.52 19.62
C CYS A 711 5.81 16.82 21.10
N PRO A 712 6.96 16.36 21.66
CA PRO A 712 7.25 16.55 23.08
C PRO A 712 7.54 18.02 23.44
N ASP A 713 7.90 18.83 22.44
CA ASP A 713 8.26 20.23 22.61
C ASP A 713 7.15 21.20 22.17
N ALA A 714 5.97 20.69 21.77
CA ALA A 714 4.87 21.48 21.19
C ALA A 714 5.32 22.38 20.01
N ALA A 715 6.32 21.94 19.25
CA ALA A 715 6.92 22.65 18.13
C ALA A 715 6.17 22.45 16.80
N ILE A 716 4.93 21.96 16.84
CA ILE A 716 4.07 21.83 15.66
C ILE A 716 2.79 22.60 15.94
N HIS A 717 2.34 23.41 14.98
CA HIS A 717 1.13 24.21 15.09
C HIS A 717 0.36 24.21 13.76
N LEU A 718 -0.85 24.75 13.75
CA LEU A 718 -1.62 24.98 12.53
C LEU A 718 -1.34 26.40 12.02
N ASP A 719 -1.07 26.56 10.74
CA ASP A 719 -1.04 27.89 10.09
C ASP A 719 -2.45 28.45 9.88
N GLU A 720 -2.54 29.67 9.34
CA GLU A 720 -3.83 30.35 9.07
C GLU A 720 -4.73 29.55 8.11
N GLU A 721 -4.14 28.72 7.26
CA GLU A 721 -4.85 27.82 6.35
C GLU A 721 -5.15 26.44 6.96
N GLY A 722 -4.86 26.23 8.24
CA GLY A 722 -5.11 24.98 8.96
C GLY A 722 -4.16 23.84 8.57
N ARG A 723 -2.96 24.15 8.06
CA ARG A 723 -1.93 23.16 7.72
C ARG A 723 -0.95 23.01 8.87
N LEU A 724 -0.53 21.78 9.13
CA LEU A 724 0.48 21.52 10.15
C LEU A 724 1.85 22.07 9.73
N ARG A 725 2.43 22.91 10.58
CA ARG A 725 3.74 23.55 10.41
C ARG A 725 4.65 23.23 11.58
N ILE A 726 5.93 23.09 11.28
CA ILE A 726 6.96 22.85 12.28
C ILE A 726 7.59 24.21 12.62
N ASP A 727 7.55 24.58 13.89
CA ASP A 727 8.32 25.69 14.39
C ASP A 727 9.78 25.24 14.63
N TYR A 728 10.63 25.60 13.67
CA TYR A 728 12.05 25.27 13.72
C TYR A 728 12.83 26.03 14.78
N ASP A 729 12.27 27.09 15.40
CA ASP A 729 12.92 27.73 16.54
C ASP A 729 12.83 26.87 17.80
N TYR A 730 11.85 25.95 17.89
CA TYR A 730 11.64 25.09 19.06
C TYR A 730 11.89 23.60 18.78
N CYS A 731 11.80 23.16 17.53
CA CYS A 731 11.99 21.76 17.15
C CYS A 731 13.41 21.25 17.43
N LYS A 732 13.56 20.31 18.38
CA LYS A 732 14.86 19.68 18.73
C LYS A 732 15.30 18.56 17.77
N GLY A 733 14.50 18.25 16.75
CA GLY A 733 14.86 17.21 15.76
C GLY A 733 14.80 15.77 16.29
N CYS A 734 13.99 15.47 17.32
CA CYS A 734 13.89 14.13 17.92
C CYS A 734 13.29 13.07 16.98
N GLY A 735 12.54 13.49 15.96
CA GLY A 735 12.05 12.60 14.92
C GLY A 735 10.80 11.77 15.23
N ILE A 736 10.21 11.94 16.41
CA ILE A 736 8.98 11.21 16.79
C ILE A 736 7.86 11.48 15.78
N CYS A 737 7.68 12.73 15.34
CA CYS A 737 6.70 13.07 14.32
C CYS A 737 6.88 12.33 12.99
N VAL A 738 8.13 12.01 12.61
CA VAL A 738 8.44 11.23 11.40
C VAL A 738 8.04 9.77 11.60
N GLN A 739 8.37 9.18 12.74
CA GLN A 739 8.03 7.78 13.07
C GLN A 739 6.52 7.56 13.24
N GLU A 740 5.83 8.52 13.84
CA GLU A 740 4.39 8.46 14.08
C GLU A 740 3.55 8.95 12.88
N CYS A 741 4.18 9.33 11.78
CA CYS A 741 3.48 9.71 10.56
C CYS A 741 2.87 8.47 9.90
N PRO A 742 1.53 8.33 9.86
CA PRO A 742 0.90 7.09 9.42
C PRO A 742 1.05 6.86 7.92
N CYS A 743 1.09 7.94 7.12
CA CYS A 743 1.15 7.89 5.66
C CYS A 743 2.55 8.13 5.09
N SER A 744 3.58 8.28 5.93
CA SER A 744 4.96 8.51 5.48
C SER A 744 5.17 9.83 4.71
N ALA A 745 4.46 10.88 5.13
CA ALA A 745 4.52 12.24 4.58
C ALA A 745 5.56 13.14 5.26
N MET A 746 6.40 12.58 6.13
CA MET A 746 7.47 13.30 6.82
C MET A 746 8.79 12.57 6.63
N GLN A 747 9.89 13.31 6.52
CA GLN A 747 11.25 12.79 6.41
C GLN A 747 12.24 13.60 7.24
N PHE A 748 13.42 13.02 7.48
CA PHE A 748 14.57 13.75 8.02
C PHE A 748 15.38 14.39 6.91
N GLN A 749 15.76 15.64 7.12
CA GLN A 749 16.81 16.32 6.37
C GLN A 749 18.00 16.57 7.29
N LEU A 750 19.20 16.27 6.80
CA LEU A 750 20.44 16.73 7.45
C LEU A 750 20.54 18.24 7.22
N THR A 751 20.68 19.02 8.29
CA THR A 751 20.85 20.47 8.20
C THR A 751 22.15 20.80 7.48
N GLU A 752 22.11 21.76 6.54
CA GLU A 752 23.28 22.22 5.75
C GLU A 752 24.50 22.63 6.62
N ALA A 753 24.30 22.97 7.89
CA ALA A 753 25.39 23.25 8.83
C ALA A 753 26.29 22.03 9.16
N VAL A 754 25.96 20.83 8.64
CA VAL A 754 26.69 19.57 8.85
C VAL A 754 27.28 19.01 7.53
N LEU A 755 26.99 19.62 6.38
CA LEU A 755 27.67 19.35 5.10
C LEU A 755 28.79 20.37 4.86
#